data_AF-A0A397EF36-F1
#
_entry.id   AF-A0A397EF36-F1
#
_cell.length_a   1.000
_cell.length_b   1.000
_cell.length_c   1.000
_cell.angle_alpha   90.00
_cell.angle_beta   90.00
_cell.angle_gamma   90.00
#
_symmetry.space_group_name_H-M   'P 1'
#
loop_
_entity.id
_entity.type
_entity.pdbx_description
1 polymer ?
#
loop_
_entity_poly.entity_id
_entity_poly.type
_entity_poly.pdbx_seq_one_letter_code
_entity_poly.pdbx_strand_id
1 'polypeptide(L)'
;MGPKAKKKELEPEDNGVTRPMVVASYTKMCRAIGVPMNSHVSDMIKGKGEEADEKLTQILLDEEFGNLGNGGIRAMTCAFLGTVPHSNTGPYQHLANVRVWNNPIGDEGASAIVRPMNQPPLNPQRPPLCYSRFCRFGTSLMEYLCAMLGNAVKAEHKSPLQTLKLNCNNKIGDDGVTALFLAQLLCMAKSGLQTLSLQGNVLGDPGLLNLSKGLKRSQSLVRLNISDNGIRKAEGARIKVFEVDASLPPEVFKKLNRSEKVDSKKKKGGKKGTDKYGGGVVGEDFKDAEAAAPNLEDILDTASAEETVVTSMPYSYLDEDTNEVVEGVSSVVLSSRLNPESGGLMWVEEEDSAETYKNVVSMSQMTSMLRDLDRNAAYEHGIRRGIEKFIATHHRRPIAMLAARHGAEHVYACEMFQTMADIAGAVIDANGLCDKVTVFSLRSTQLTVPEHLPVRADMMVSELFDSLLLGEGLLPTLAHARAHLLTPDAVVVPQHATVFAKLVASDTLYRMNSFDQTHIDSLALARSKDAWKCTGGARVALPLHINTIPDVVDLTEVVPVLSFDFGTTRCSNKKATTVVTAVASGRADAIVMWWSVDFGDGVTYCTASSGAQNWQDHWVPVVFPLTTQHVVVAHADAVELTAYSDSLRIWFNVAHPPQAATIKRAKVDEKDDDIAAACICGLHLICNAERVSMLTNKPRTDAYAAALRDIVAGLVAHPTSEQERSSLSVLDISDGSFGALLAASIDQVANITSIESKQVSALIFEQIASHHALDDRLTILGCGVKGLLVEHLHGQVPVDILVGEPFYYAMQNLPIWQALNFWYRRSAVADLLSARAVVLPYRASIRAMGVQFDHLHECFGTVDSVSGFNHAPFDALQGGYLDRDFPFPTYMYPYTAGTAAFEVMPLSFMEPVAPYDAAINVPITGPVNAVILWVEYQLDAAGRHHVATGPSVVHAKQAVRFLPRGNASTVVEGFKDGALQLTTAVDFQAAEGVLSYAFQVAKSSAF
;
A
#
# COMPACT_ATOMS: atom_id res chain seq x y z
N MET A 1 -59.65 35.60 -23.34
CA MET A 1 -59.58 35.34 -21.89
C MET A 1 -60.76 34.46 -21.50
N GLY A 2 -60.50 33.47 -20.66
CA GLY A 2 -61.47 32.53 -20.10
C GLY A 2 -60.69 31.35 -19.51
N PRO A 3 -60.62 31.16 -18.18
CA PRO A 3 -59.76 30.16 -17.58
C PRO A 3 -60.29 28.76 -17.89
N LYS A 4 -59.42 27.89 -18.42
CA LYS A 4 -59.72 26.48 -18.67
C LYS A 4 -60.09 25.80 -17.34
N ALA A 5 -61.17 25.03 -17.40
CA ALA A 5 -61.78 24.30 -16.30
C ALA A 5 -60.77 23.46 -15.50
N LYS A 6 -60.81 23.58 -14.17
CA LYS A 6 -60.19 22.60 -13.26
C LYS A 6 -60.88 21.25 -13.46
N LYS A 7 -60.13 20.25 -13.93
CA LYS A 7 -60.49 18.83 -13.77
C LYS A 7 -60.61 18.58 -12.27
N LYS A 8 -61.81 18.19 -11.82
CA LYS A 8 -62.08 17.73 -10.46
C LYS A 8 -61.48 16.32 -10.37
N GLU A 9 -60.43 16.14 -9.56
CA GLU A 9 -59.91 14.81 -9.23
C GLU A 9 -61.02 13.99 -8.56
N LEU A 10 -61.19 12.75 -9.01
CA LEU A 10 -62.07 11.78 -8.37
C LEU A 10 -61.38 11.29 -7.10
N GLU A 11 -61.99 11.51 -5.94
CA GLU A 11 -61.60 10.87 -4.67
C GLU A 11 -61.67 9.34 -4.85
N PRO A 12 -60.59 8.58 -4.61
CA PRO A 12 -60.63 7.13 -4.67
C PRO A 12 -61.44 6.57 -3.49
N GLU A 13 -62.21 5.50 -3.75
CA GLU A 13 -62.98 4.80 -2.71
C GLU A 13 -62.04 4.26 -1.61
N ASP A 14 -62.31 4.70 -0.38
CA ASP A 14 -61.66 4.24 0.84
C ASP A 14 -61.87 2.72 0.99
N ASN A 15 -60.80 1.95 1.29
CA ASN A 15 -60.92 0.50 1.48
C ASN A 15 -61.67 0.10 2.77
N GLY A 16 -62.19 1.09 3.51
CA GLY A 16 -63.09 0.91 4.65
C GLY A 16 -62.39 0.49 5.93
N VAL A 17 -61.06 0.54 5.98
CA VAL A 17 -60.27 0.16 7.16
C VAL A 17 -60.32 1.29 8.20
N THR A 18 -61.00 1.04 9.31
CA THR A 18 -61.20 2.04 10.39
C THR A 18 -60.12 1.97 11.47
N ARG A 19 -59.94 3.05 12.24
CA ARG A 19 -59.03 3.09 13.41
C ARG A 19 -59.24 1.92 14.39
N PRO A 20 -60.48 1.53 14.79
CA PRO A 20 -60.71 0.36 15.64
C PRO A 20 -60.21 -0.96 15.03
N MET A 21 -60.31 -1.12 13.71
CA MET A 21 -59.79 -2.29 13.01
C MET A 21 -58.26 -2.36 13.07
N VAL A 22 -57.58 -1.21 13.01
CA VAL A 22 -56.12 -1.13 13.19
C VAL A 22 -55.70 -1.47 14.63
N VAL A 23 -56.47 -1.02 15.64
CA VAL A 23 -56.22 -1.39 17.06
C VAL A 23 -56.38 -2.89 17.29
N ALA A 24 -57.40 -3.50 16.69
CA ALA A 24 -57.62 -4.94 16.76
C ALA A 24 -56.45 -5.72 16.10
N SER A 25 -55.99 -5.25 14.93
CA SER A 25 -54.81 -5.77 14.24
C SER A 25 -53.55 -5.64 15.10
N TYR A 26 -53.33 -4.49 15.75
CA TYR A 26 -52.20 -4.25 16.64
C TYR A 26 -52.21 -5.19 17.86
N THR A 27 -53.37 -5.32 18.50
CA THR A 27 -53.56 -6.22 19.65
C THR A 27 -53.26 -7.66 19.28
N LYS A 28 -53.75 -8.11 18.12
CA LYS A 28 -53.53 -9.45 17.60
C LYS A 28 -52.06 -9.69 17.26
N MET A 29 -51.42 -8.71 16.63
CA MET A 29 -50.01 -8.82 16.26
C MET A 29 -49.11 -8.86 17.50
N CYS A 30 -49.32 -8.00 18.50
CA CYS A 30 -48.60 -8.03 19.78
C CYS A 30 -48.67 -9.41 20.45
N ARG A 31 -49.87 -10.02 20.48
CA ARG A 31 -50.04 -11.39 20.98
C ARG A 31 -49.29 -12.43 20.14
N ALA A 32 -49.32 -12.31 18.82
CA ALA A 32 -48.70 -13.26 17.90
C ALA A 32 -47.16 -13.29 18.01
N ILE A 33 -46.53 -12.14 18.28
CA ILE A 33 -45.06 -12.04 18.41
C ILE A 33 -44.57 -12.02 19.86
N GLY A 34 -45.46 -12.24 20.85
CA GLY A 34 -45.09 -12.33 22.26
C GLY A 34 -44.68 -11.02 22.93
N VAL A 35 -45.18 -9.88 22.44
CA VAL A 35 -44.84 -8.54 22.96
C VAL A 35 -46.02 -7.96 23.75
N PRO A 36 -45.81 -7.35 24.93
CA PRO A 36 -46.89 -6.72 25.68
C PRO A 36 -47.51 -5.57 24.89
N MET A 37 -48.85 -5.50 24.88
CA MET A 37 -49.57 -4.45 24.18
C MET A 37 -49.35 -3.10 24.89
N ASN A 38 -48.82 -2.12 24.17
CA ASN A 38 -48.67 -0.77 24.70
C ASN A 38 -50.01 -0.02 24.63
N SER A 39 -50.57 0.32 25.78
CA SER A 39 -51.86 1.02 25.90
C SER A 39 -51.84 2.41 25.27
N HIS A 40 -50.72 3.14 25.37
CA HIS A 40 -50.57 4.47 24.77
C HIS A 40 -50.63 4.40 23.23
N VAL A 41 -50.04 3.38 22.61
CA VAL A 41 -50.14 3.15 21.16
C VAL A 41 -51.58 2.79 20.76
N SER A 42 -52.26 1.93 21.52
CA SER A 42 -53.67 1.62 21.27
C SER A 42 -54.55 2.87 21.37
N ASP A 43 -54.35 3.70 22.38
CA ASP A 43 -55.17 4.89 22.61
C ASP A 43 -54.90 5.99 21.57
N MET A 44 -53.66 6.15 21.11
CA MET A 44 -53.31 7.01 19.98
C MET A 44 -54.04 6.58 18.70
N ILE A 45 -54.08 5.28 18.40
CA ILE A 45 -54.76 4.79 17.20
C ILE A 45 -56.28 5.02 17.34
N LYS A 46 -56.87 4.83 18.53
CA LYS A 46 -58.30 5.06 18.79
C LYS A 46 -58.69 6.54 18.64
N GLY A 47 -57.86 7.47 19.11
CA GLY A 47 -58.21 8.89 19.24
C GLY A 47 -59.13 9.16 20.44
N LYS A 48 -59.21 10.43 20.89
CA LYS A 48 -60.11 10.86 21.98
C LYS A 48 -61.05 11.97 21.50
N GLY A 49 -62.33 11.92 21.89
CA GLY A 49 -63.30 12.97 21.55
C GLY A 49 -63.50 13.11 20.03
N GLU A 50 -63.46 14.35 19.53
CA GLU A 50 -63.64 14.67 18.09
C GLU A 50 -62.54 14.06 17.19
N GLU A 51 -61.37 13.72 17.73
CA GLU A 51 -60.27 13.08 16.97
C GLU A 51 -60.54 11.62 16.58
N ALA A 52 -61.50 10.95 17.22
CA ALA A 52 -61.86 9.56 16.92
C ALA A 52 -62.56 9.43 15.55
N ASP A 53 -63.24 10.49 15.12
CA ASP A 53 -63.96 10.57 13.84
C ASP A 53 -63.07 11.11 12.70
N GLU A 54 -61.88 11.64 13.01
CA GLU A 54 -60.91 12.13 12.02
C GLU A 54 -60.00 11.02 11.46
N LYS A 55 -59.49 11.19 10.24
CA LYS A 55 -58.54 10.23 9.63
C LYS A 55 -57.15 10.36 10.27
N LEU A 56 -56.54 9.24 10.70
CA LEU A 56 -55.21 9.25 11.32
C LEU A 56 -54.14 9.45 10.25
N THR A 57 -53.64 10.66 10.10
CA THR A 57 -52.65 10.99 9.06
C THR A 57 -51.21 10.97 9.55
N GLN A 58 -51.00 11.03 10.86
CA GLN A 58 -49.67 11.11 11.45
C GLN A 58 -49.57 10.26 12.73
N ILE A 59 -48.43 9.59 12.88
CA ILE A 59 -48.01 8.91 14.10
C ILE A 59 -46.77 9.61 14.64
N LEU A 60 -46.81 9.99 15.92
CA LEU A 60 -45.69 10.53 16.67
C LEU A 60 -45.43 9.61 17.86
N LEU A 61 -44.34 8.85 17.80
CA LEU A 61 -43.86 8.05 18.92
C LEU A 61 -42.68 8.77 19.55
N ASP A 62 -42.88 9.33 20.73
CA ASP A 62 -41.85 9.96 21.55
C ASP A 62 -41.70 9.26 22.91
N GLU A 63 -41.00 9.91 23.85
CA GLU A 63 -40.71 9.34 25.17
C GLU A 63 -41.98 9.07 26.00
N GLU A 64 -43.10 9.74 25.71
CA GLU A 64 -44.37 9.58 26.42
C GLU A 64 -45.04 8.22 26.13
N PHE A 65 -44.64 7.54 25.05
CA PHE A 65 -45.12 6.21 24.68
C PHE A 65 -44.29 5.07 25.29
N GLY A 66 -43.21 5.39 26.00
CA GLY A 66 -42.26 4.41 26.53
C GLY A 66 -41.43 3.70 25.45
N ASN A 67 -40.56 2.79 25.89
CA ASN A 67 -39.73 1.99 24.98
C ASN A 67 -40.56 0.83 24.40
N LEU A 68 -40.91 0.93 23.11
CA LEU A 68 -41.67 -0.08 22.38
C LEU A 68 -40.82 -1.28 21.95
N GLY A 69 -39.49 -1.13 21.92
CA GLY A 69 -38.57 -2.15 21.43
C GLY A 69 -38.79 -2.54 19.96
N ASN A 70 -38.00 -3.50 19.47
CA ASN A 70 -38.11 -4.01 18.10
C ASN A 70 -39.46 -4.68 17.81
N GLY A 71 -39.95 -5.48 18.75
CA GLY A 71 -41.22 -6.20 18.63
C GLY A 71 -42.43 -5.27 18.64
N GLY A 72 -42.49 -4.26 19.50
CA GLY A 72 -43.61 -3.32 19.55
C GLY A 72 -43.73 -2.47 18.29
N ILE A 73 -42.59 -2.05 17.73
CA ILE A 73 -42.54 -1.33 16.45
C ILE A 73 -42.99 -2.21 15.29
N ARG A 74 -42.50 -3.46 15.21
CA ARG A 74 -42.95 -4.43 14.20
C ARG A 74 -44.45 -4.70 14.31
N ALA A 75 -44.98 -4.88 15.52
CA ALA A 75 -46.41 -5.11 15.72
C ALA A 75 -47.26 -3.93 15.23
N MET A 76 -46.84 -2.70 15.54
CA MET A 76 -47.51 -1.49 15.09
C MET A 76 -47.47 -1.39 13.56
N THR A 77 -46.30 -1.52 12.96
CA THR A 77 -46.14 -1.37 11.51
C THR A 77 -46.93 -2.45 10.75
N CYS A 78 -46.90 -3.71 11.19
CA CYS A 78 -47.71 -4.77 10.59
C CYS A 78 -49.23 -4.53 10.72
N ALA A 79 -49.68 -3.93 11.81
CA ALA A 79 -51.09 -3.58 12.01
C ALA A 79 -51.58 -2.52 11.02
N PHE A 80 -50.77 -1.51 10.73
CA PHE A 80 -51.07 -0.48 9.73
C PHE A 80 -51.01 -1.00 8.29
N LEU A 81 -50.16 -1.99 8.03
CA LEU A 81 -50.00 -2.60 6.70
C LEU A 81 -50.99 -3.73 6.42
N GLY A 82 -51.78 -4.16 7.41
CA GLY A 82 -52.66 -5.32 7.27
C GLY A 82 -51.92 -6.65 7.15
N THR A 83 -50.64 -6.71 7.51
CA THR A 83 -49.79 -7.92 7.39
C THR A 83 -49.85 -8.82 8.63
N VAL A 84 -50.95 -8.76 9.37
CA VAL A 84 -51.16 -9.51 10.61
C VAL A 84 -51.62 -10.93 10.28
N PRO A 85 -50.99 -11.98 10.84
CA PRO A 85 -51.39 -13.36 10.59
C PRO A 85 -52.88 -13.60 10.81
N HIS A 86 -53.54 -14.21 9.82
CA HIS A 86 -54.95 -14.64 9.88
C HIS A 86 -55.92 -13.46 10.04
N SER A 87 -55.55 -12.26 9.58
CA SER A 87 -56.41 -11.07 9.58
C SER A 87 -56.86 -10.75 8.15
N ASN A 88 -58.14 -10.43 7.96
CA ASN A 88 -58.69 -10.00 6.66
C ASN A 88 -58.70 -8.46 6.52
N THR A 89 -58.02 -7.75 7.42
CA THR A 89 -57.90 -6.29 7.39
C THR A 89 -56.85 -5.85 6.38
N GLY A 90 -57.26 -5.07 5.37
CA GLY A 90 -56.34 -4.43 4.44
C GLY A 90 -55.50 -3.32 5.08
N PRO A 91 -54.53 -2.73 4.34
CA PRO A 91 -53.67 -1.66 4.83
C PRO A 91 -54.48 -0.37 5.09
N TYR A 92 -54.10 0.39 6.13
CA TYR A 92 -54.73 1.66 6.47
C TYR A 92 -54.21 2.78 5.55
N GLN A 93 -55.08 3.31 4.68
CA GLN A 93 -54.67 4.16 3.54
C GLN A 93 -54.54 5.66 3.85
N HIS A 94 -54.71 6.08 5.10
CA HIS A 94 -54.70 7.50 5.46
C HIS A 94 -53.41 7.95 6.15
N LEU A 95 -52.56 7.01 6.55
CA LEU A 95 -51.31 7.33 7.23
C LEU A 95 -50.30 7.92 6.24
N ALA A 96 -49.91 9.17 6.49
CA ALA A 96 -48.97 9.93 5.65
C ALA A 96 -47.63 10.17 6.35
N ASN A 97 -47.61 10.32 7.68
CA ASN A 97 -46.40 10.66 8.44
C ASN A 97 -46.16 9.66 9.58
N VAL A 98 -44.93 9.17 9.70
CA VAL A 98 -44.49 8.41 10.87
C VAL A 98 -43.22 9.05 11.43
N ARG A 99 -43.27 9.42 12.70
CA ARG A 99 -42.12 9.89 13.47
C ARG A 99 -41.88 8.97 14.65
N VAL A 100 -40.65 8.51 14.77
CA VAL A 100 -40.19 7.71 15.92
C VAL A 100 -38.99 8.43 16.52
N TRP A 101 -39.08 8.74 17.81
CA TRP A 101 -38.09 9.45 18.62
C TRP A 101 -37.63 8.60 19.79
N ASN A 102 -36.30 8.55 20.02
CA ASN A 102 -35.63 7.92 21.18
C ASN A 102 -36.13 6.49 21.53
N ASN A 103 -36.35 5.65 20.50
CA ASN A 103 -36.83 4.28 20.66
C ASN A 103 -35.82 3.28 20.02
N PRO A 104 -35.32 2.26 20.76
CA PRO A 104 -34.41 1.23 20.24
C PRO A 104 -35.17 0.17 19.44
N ILE A 105 -35.18 0.32 18.12
CA ILE A 105 -36.05 -0.44 17.21
C ILE A 105 -35.46 -1.73 16.64
N GLY A 106 -34.14 -1.96 16.73
CA GLY A 106 -33.46 -3.15 16.19
C GLY A 106 -33.69 -3.45 14.69
N ASP A 107 -33.09 -4.54 14.19
CA ASP A 107 -33.14 -4.94 12.76
C ASP A 107 -34.57 -5.22 12.29
N GLU A 108 -35.31 -5.96 13.12
CA GLU A 108 -36.68 -6.37 12.87
C GLU A 108 -37.65 -5.19 12.78
N GLY A 109 -37.52 -4.21 13.68
CA GLY A 109 -38.35 -3.00 13.67
C GLY A 109 -37.96 -2.03 12.56
N ALA A 110 -36.67 -1.97 12.19
CA ALA A 110 -36.19 -1.22 11.04
C ALA A 110 -36.68 -1.83 9.72
N SER A 111 -36.53 -3.15 9.54
CA SER A 111 -36.98 -3.89 8.35
C SER A 111 -38.49 -3.80 8.15
N ALA A 112 -39.28 -3.91 9.23
CA ALA A 112 -40.74 -3.76 9.16
C ALA A 112 -41.18 -2.40 8.60
N ILE A 113 -40.38 -1.35 8.85
CA ILE A 113 -40.64 0.02 8.40
C ILE A 113 -40.16 0.29 6.99
N VAL A 114 -39.05 -0.32 6.57
CA VAL A 114 -38.46 -0.11 5.23
C VAL A 114 -39.12 -1.00 4.17
N ARG A 115 -39.53 -2.23 4.49
CA ARG A 115 -40.17 -3.17 3.55
C ARG A 115 -41.34 -2.59 2.72
N PRO A 116 -42.26 -1.80 3.28
CA PRO A 116 -43.35 -1.18 2.53
C PRO A 116 -42.88 -0.16 1.47
N MET A 117 -41.67 0.40 1.65
CA MET A 117 -41.07 1.36 0.72
C MET A 117 -40.51 0.66 -0.53
N ASN A 118 -40.32 -0.66 -0.49
CA ASN A 118 -39.83 -1.49 -1.60
C ASN A 118 -40.96 -2.08 -2.44
N GLN A 119 -42.22 -1.78 -2.11
CA GLN A 119 -43.40 -2.27 -2.83
C GLN A 119 -44.05 -1.14 -3.64
N PRO A 120 -44.67 -1.41 -4.80
CA PRO A 120 -45.37 -0.40 -5.58
C PRO A 120 -46.47 0.27 -4.74
N PRO A 121 -46.69 1.59 -4.89
CA PRO A 121 -47.68 2.31 -4.11
C PRO A 121 -49.07 1.70 -4.37
N LEU A 122 -49.75 1.29 -3.30
CA LEU A 122 -51.11 0.74 -3.34
C LEU A 122 -52.14 1.73 -3.93
N ASN A 123 -51.79 3.02 -4.04
CA ASN A 123 -52.59 4.05 -4.71
C ASN A 123 -51.68 5.07 -5.46
N PRO A 124 -51.78 5.18 -6.81
CA PRO A 124 -50.97 6.09 -7.62
C PRO A 124 -51.26 7.60 -7.40
N GLN A 125 -52.38 7.95 -6.77
CA GLN A 125 -52.85 9.34 -6.62
C GLN A 125 -52.55 9.96 -5.23
N ARG A 126 -51.90 9.24 -4.30
CA ARG A 126 -51.47 9.79 -3.01
C ARG A 126 -49.94 9.72 -2.86
N PRO A 127 -49.28 10.78 -2.36
CA PRO A 127 -47.86 10.74 -2.07
C PRO A 127 -47.61 9.69 -0.96
N PRO A 128 -46.71 8.72 -1.16
CA PRO A 128 -46.51 7.67 -0.17
C PRO A 128 -45.60 8.17 0.96
N LEU A 129 -45.85 7.65 2.17
CA LEU A 129 -45.26 7.97 3.48
C LEU A 129 -44.08 8.98 3.52
N CYS A 130 -44.32 10.14 4.12
CA CYS A 130 -43.29 11.06 4.59
C CYS A 130 -42.68 10.55 5.91
N TYR A 131 -41.39 10.22 5.89
CA TYR A 131 -40.71 9.62 7.03
C TYR A 131 -39.75 10.63 7.69
N SER A 132 -39.99 11.00 8.94
CA SER A 132 -39.03 11.82 9.71
C SER A 132 -38.54 10.98 10.89
N ARG A 133 -37.27 10.54 10.91
CA ARG A 133 -36.78 9.66 11.98
C ARG A 133 -35.71 10.31 12.85
N PHE A 134 -35.77 9.98 14.14
CA PHE A 134 -34.71 10.14 15.12
C PHE A 134 -34.72 8.89 16.02
N CYS A 135 -34.06 7.82 15.60
CA CYS A 135 -33.94 6.59 16.39
C CYS A 135 -32.48 6.35 16.75
N ARG A 136 -32.17 5.80 17.93
CA ARG A 136 -30.84 5.25 18.23
C ARG A 136 -30.78 3.82 17.68
N PHE A 137 -29.82 3.52 16.80
CA PHE A 137 -29.55 2.16 16.28
C PHE A 137 -28.31 1.55 16.93
N GLY A 138 -28.21 0.22 16.94
CA GLY A 138 -27.00 -0.53 17.34
C GLY A 138 -25.92 -0.54 16.25
N THR A 139 -24.71 -0.98 16.59
CA THR A 139 -23.49 -0.88 15.75
C THR A 139 -23.51 -1.74 14.48
N SER A 140 -24.02 -2.98 14.52
CA SER A 140 -24.12 -3.88 13.34
C SER A 140 -25.33 -3.58 12.42
N LEU A 141 -26.19 -2.65 12.84
CA LEU A 141 -27.53 -2.44 12.30
C LEU A 141 -27.59 -1.44 11.15
N MET A 142 -26.55 -0.59 11.06
CA MET A 142 -26.61 0.64 10.28
C MET A 142 -26.25 0.42 8.80
N GLU A 143 -25.30 -0.48 8.50
CA GLU A 143 -24.94 -0.88 7.13
C GLU A 143 -26.09 -1.58 6.42
N TYR A 144 -26.77 -2.50 7.11
CA TYR A 144 -27.94 -3.20 6.59
C TYR A 144 -29.13 -2.26 6.32
N LEU A 145 -29.36 -1.27 7.18
CA LEU A 145 -30.37 -0.23 6.96
C LEU A 145 -30.02 0.66 5.76
N CYS A 146 -28.77 1.11 5.65
CA CYS A 146 -28.29 1.90 4.52
C CYS A 146 -28.39 1.12 3.20
N ALA A 147 -28.07 -0.18 3.20
CA ALA A 147 -28.22 -1.08 2.06
C ALA A 147 -29.69 -1.33 1.67
N MET A 148 -30.59 -1.53 2.65
CA MET A 148 -32.02 -1.70 2.38
C MET A 148 -32.69 -0.43 1.83
N LEU A 149 -32.31 0.75 2.35
CA LEU A 149 -32.75 2.05 1.82
C LEU A 149 -32.20 2.30 0.42
N GLY A 150 -30.99 1.82 0.13
CA GLY A 150 -30.41 1.78 -1.20
C GLY A 150 -31.27 0.95 -2.18
N ASN A 151 -31.50 -0.31 -1.84
CA ASN A 151 -32.30 -1.24 -2.65
C ASN A 151 -33.75 -0.77 -2.89
N ALA A 152 -34.35 -0.01 -1.97
CA ALA A 152 -35.65 0.64 -2.15
C ALA A 152 -35.72 1.59 -3.34
N VAL A 153 -34.59 2.22 -3.68
CA VAL A 153 -34.44 3.19 -4.76
C VAL A 153 -34.12 2.51 -6.11
N LYS A 154 -33.67 1.24 -6.09
CA LYS A 154 -33.44 0.39 -7.28
C LYS A 154 -34.73 -0.08 -7.98
N ALA A 155 -35.86 -0.05 -7.28
CA ALA A 155 -37.14 -0.51 -7.82
C ALA A 155 -37.52 0.29 -9.09
N GLU A 156 -38.21 -0.33 -10.07
CA GLU A 156 -38.52 0.29 -11.37
C GLU A 156 -39.41 1.56 -11.29
N HIS A 157 -39.94 1.88 -10.10
CA HIS A 157 -40.85 2.99 -9.83
C HIS A 157 -40.17 4.16 -9.08
N LYS A 158 -40.68 5.39 -9.23
CA LYS A 158 -40.18 6.55 -8.47
C LYS A 158 -40.38 6.35 -6.97
N SER A 159 -39.31 6.51 -6.19
CA SER A 159 -39.40 6.38 -4.73
C SER A 159 -40.34 7.45 -4.14
N PRO A 160 -41.26 7.08 -3.23
CA PRO A 160 -42.13 8.00 -2.50
C PRO A 160 -41.43 9.07 -1.67
N LEU A 161 -40.20 8.75 -1.25
CA LEU A 161 -39.60 9.33 -0.06
C LEU A 161 -39.10 10.75 -0.36
N GLN A 162 -39.81 11.77 0.17
CA GLN A 162 -39.45 13.18 -0.05
C GLN A 162 -38.53 13.76 1.02
N THR A 163 -38.61 13.26 2.25
CA THR A 163 -37.80 13.74 3.38
C THR A 163 -37.23 12.56 4.14
N LEU A 164 -35.93 12.60 4.45
CA LEU A 164 -35.23 11.64 5.28
C LEU A 164 -34.40 12.41 6.32
N LYS A 165 -34.66 12.14 7.61
CA LYS A 165 -33.85 12.67 8.71
C LYS A 165 -33.26 11.49 9.47
N LEU A 166 -31.95 11.51 9.68
CA LEU A 166 -31.12 10.50 10.35
C LEU A 166 -30.18 11.22 11.33
N ASN A 167 -30.75 12.07 12.17
CA ASN A 167 -29.99 12.92 13.06
C ASN A 167 -29.65 12.21 14.39
N CYS A 168 -28.58 12.65 15.04
CA CYS A 168 -28.14 12.25 16.38
C CYS A 168 -27.88 10.73 16.53
N ASN A 169 -27.39 10.11 15.46
CA ASN A 169 -26.85 8.76 15.46
C ASN A 169 -25.34 8.83 15.61
N ASN A 170 -24.86 8.75 16.86
CA ASN A 170 -23.43 8.80 17.22
C ASN A 170 -22.57 7.67 16.62
N LYS A 171 -23.11 6.86 15.71
CA LYS A 171 -22.49 5.73 15.01
C LYS A 171 -22.65 5.80 13.48
N ILE A 172 -23.30 6.82 12.91
CA ILE A 172 -23.18 7.11 11.47
C ILE A 172 -21.83 7.80 11.26
N GLY A 173 -20.83 7.01 10.91
CA GLY A 173 -19.48 7.43 10.55
C GLY A 173 -19.24 7.42 9.03
N ASP A 174 -17.97 7.46 8.63
CA ASP A 174 -17.55 7.52 7.23
C ASP A 174 -18.02 6.29 6.43
N ASP A 175 -17.95 5.09 7.00
CA ASP A 175 -18.41 3.84 6.36
C ASP A 175 -19.93 3.77 6.22
N GLY A 176 -20.67 4.26 7.21
CA GLY A 176 -22.13 4.33 7.15
C GLY A 176 -22.64 5.27 6.06
N VAL A 177 -21.93 6.38 5.80
CA VAL A 177 -22.20 7.26 4.67
C VAL A 177 -21.72 6.64 3.36
N THR A 178 -20.59 5.96 3.37
CA THR A 178 -20.07 5.25 2.21
C THR A 178 -21.04 4.16 1.75
N ALA A 179 -21.61 3.36 2.67
CA ALA A 179 -22.66 2.39 2.39
C ALA A 179 -23.96 3.05 1.90
N LEU A 180 -24.41 4.17 2.48
CA LEU A 180 -25.59 4.92 2.04
C LEU A 180 -25.46 5.43 0.59
N PHE A 181 -24.24 5.78 0.17
CA PHE A 181 -23.95 6.32 -1.16
C PHE A 181 -23.56 5.26 -2.18
N LEU A 182 -22.78 4.24 -1.79
CA LEU A 182 -22.51 3.04 -2.58
C LEU A 182 -23.83 2.34 -2.94
N ALA A 183 -24.82 2.36 -2.04
CA ALA A 183 -26.05 1.61 -2.20
C ALA A 183 -27.22 2.33 -2.92
N GLN A 184 -27.13 3.59 -3.41
CA GLN A 184 -28.13 4.25 -4.32
C GLN A 184 -28.95 5.47 -3.81
N LEU A 185 -28.67 6.15 -2.69
CA LEU A 185 -29.63 7.20 -2.25
C LEU A 185 -29.64 8.51 -3.09
N LEU A 186 -28.51 8.88 -3.72
CA LEU A 186 -28.35 10.19 -4.38
C LEU A 186 -27.83 10.13 -5.83
N CYS A 187 -27.54 8.93 -6.35
CA CYS A 187 -26.93 8.76 -7.67
C CYS A 187 -27.93 8.48 -8.81
N MET A 188 -29.25 8.50 -8.57
CA MET A 188 -30.25 8.19 -9.61
C MET A 188 -31.27 9.31 -9.83
N ALA A 189 -31.59 9.59 -11.10
CA ALA A 189 -32.61 10.56 -11.55
C ALA A 189 -34.06 10.25 -11.08
N LYS A 190 -34.27 9.13 -10.36
CA LYS A 190 -35.58 8.64 -9.88
C LYS A 190 -35.78 8.74 -8.36
N SER A 191 -34.79 9.20 -7.59
CA SER A 191 -34.92 9.44 -6.14
C SER A 191 -35.86 10.63 -5.91
N GLY A 192 -37.01 10.44 -5.28
CA GLY A 192 -37.96 11.51 -4.96
C GLY A 192 -37.51 12.43 -3.82
N LEU A 193 -36.30 12.22 -3.29
CA LEU A 193 -35.81 12.80 -2.05
C LEU A 193 -35.44 14.27 -2.21
N GLN A 194 -36.13 15.14 -1.47
CA GLN A 194 -35.96 16.60 -1.47
C GLN A 194 -35.24 17.12 -0.23
N THR A 195 -35.30 16.41 0.91
CA THR A 195 -34.69 16.86 2.17
C THR A 195 -33.94 15.72 2.84
N LEU A 196 -32.65 15.91 3.10
CA LEU A 196 -31.79 14.99 3.86
C LEU A 196 -31.21 15.71 5.08
N SER A 197 -31.28 15.08 6.25
CA SER A 197 -30.67 15.60 7.48
C SER A 197 -29.86 14.50 8.15
N LEU A 198 -28.57 14.76 8.37
CA LEU A 198 -27.58 13.91 9.04
C LEU A 198 -26.97 14.66 10.23
N GLN A 199 -27.70 15.58 10.86
CA GLN A 199 -27.18 16.42 11.93
C GLN A 199 -26.85 15.60 13.18
N GLY A 200 -25.71 15.84 13.84
CA GLY A 200 -25.39 15.20 15.11
C GLY A 200 -24.81 13.79 15.00
N ASN A 201 -24.24 13.41 13.84
CA ASN A 201 -23.53 12.14 13.66
C ASN A 201 -22.01 12.35 13.78
N VAL A 202 -21.17 11.42 13.27
CA VAL A 202 -19.70 11.50 13.36
C VAL A 202 -19.08 11.44 11.97
N LEU A 203 -19.43 12.42 11.12
CA LEU A 203 -18.91 12.49 9.76
C LEU A 203 -17.52 13.13 9.79
N GLY A 204 -16.50 12.37 9.43
CA GLY A 204 -15.15 12.87 9.19
C GLY A 204 -15.00 13.50 7.80
N ASP A 205 -13.77 13.92 7.47
CA ASP A 205 -13.43 14.39 6.13
C ASP A 205 -13.72 13.35 5.03
N PRO A 206 -13.48 12.03 5.23
CA PRO A 206 -13.83 10.98 4.26
C PRO A 206 -15.34 10.87 3.99
N GLY A 207 -16.16 10.90 5.05
CA GLY A 207 -17.62 10.89 4.93
C GLY A 207 -18.15 12.12 4.19
N LEU A 208 -17.53 13.29 4.41
CA LEU A 208 -17.86 14.52 3.68
C LEU A 208 -17.47 14.46 2.20
N LEU A 209 -16.31 13.86 1.88
CA LEU A 209 -15.86 13.66 0.50
C LEU A 209 -16.82 12.75 -0.26
N ASN A 210 -17.26 11.65 0.35
CA ASN A 210 -18.23 10.74 -0.28
C ASN A 210 -19.62 11.37 -0.42
N LEU A 211 -20.06 12.14 0.58
CA LEU A 211 -21.26 12.98 0.48
C LEU A 211 -21.19 13.93 -0.73
N SER A 212 -20.05 14.57 -0.97
CA SER A 212 -19.86 15.50 -2.08
C SER A 212 -19.99 14.83 -3.46
N LYS A 213 -19.50 13.59 -3.62
CA LYS A 213 -19.56 12.83 -4.88
C LYS A 213 -20.99 12.55 -5.32
N GLY A 214 -21.88 12.16 -4.41
CA GLY A 214 -23.28 11.91 -4.75
C GLY A 214 -24.13 13.19 -4.79
N LEU A 215 -23.78 14.25 -4.06
CA LEU A 215 -24.42 15.56 -4.23
C LEU A 215 -24.26 16.11 -5.65
N LYS A 216 -23.10 15.90 -6.29
CA LYS A 216 -22.87 16.27 -7.71
C LYS A 216 -23.82 15.58 -8.69
N ARG A 217 -24.37 14.42 -8.33
CA ARG A 217 -25.22 13.58 -9.20
C ARG A 217 -26.72 13.66 -8.86
N SER A 218 -27.08 14.29 -7.74
CA SER A 218 -28.47 14.42 -7.29
C SER A 218 -29.24 15.47 -8.11
N GLN A 219 -30.43 15.11 -8.60
CA GLN A 219 -31.33 16.02 -9.34
C GLN A 219 -32.57 16.46 -8.54
N SER A 220 -32.80 15.90 -7.34
CA SER A 220 -34.03 16.09 -6.55
C SER A 220 -33.82 16.75 -5.18
N LEU A 221 -32.62 16.67 -4.61
CA LEU A 221 -32.33 17.15 -3.26
C LEU A 221 -32.28 18.68 -3.20
N VAL A 222 -33.12 19.27 -2.35
CA VAL A 222 -33.24 20.73 -2.17
C VAL A 222 -32.66 21.19 -0.83
N ARG A 223 -32.73 20.36 0.20
CA ARG A 223 -32.27 20.71 1.56
C ARG A 223 -31.36 19.62 2.12
N LEU A 224 -30.18 20.02 2.56
CA LEU A 224 -29.20 19.19 3.25
C LEU A 224 -28.85 19.81 4.60
N ASN A 225 -28.91 19.03 5.68
CA ASN A 225 -28.48 19.44 7.01
C ASN A 225 -27.41 18.47 7.53
N ILE A 226 -26.20 18.97 7.78
CA ILE A 226 -25.04 18.21 8.25
C ILE A 226 -24.38 18.85 9.48
N SER A 227 -25.14 19.64 10.25
CA SER A 227 -24.64 20.29 11.46
C SER A 227 -24.19 19.26 12.53
N ASP A 228 -23.33 19.65 13.46
CA ASP A 228 -22.95 18.83 14.62
C ASP A 228 -22.31 17.46 14.30
N ASN A 229 -21.59 17.35 13.18
CA ASN A 229 -20.96 16.11 12.73
C ASN A 229 -19.48 15.92 13.12
N GLY A 230 -18.91 16.79 13.93
CA GLY A 230 -17.49 16.71 14.29
C GLY A 230 -16.53 17.16 13.19
N ILE A 231 -17.01 17.89 12.18
CA ILE A 231 -16.19 18.51 11.12
C ILE A 231 -15.29 19.59 11.76
N ARG A 232 -14.06 19.22 12.12
CA ARG A 232 -13.08 20.13 12.74
C ARG A 232 -12.31 20.89 11.68
N LYS A 233 -12.02 22.16 11.95
CA LYS A 233 -11.02 22.92 11.20
C LYS A 233 -9.63 22.37 11.58
N ALA A 234 -9.01 21.56 10.72
CA ALA A 234 -7.59 21.28 10.86
C ALA A 234 -6.82 22.62 10.76
N GLU A 235 -6.02 22.96 11.78
CA GLU A 235 -5.16 24.14 11.72
C GLU A 235 -4.24 24.03 10.50
N GLY A 236 -4.43 24.95 9.54
CA GLY A 236 -3.61 25.04 8.33
C GLY A 236 -4.17 24.37 7.07
N ALA A 237 -5.30 23.67 7.13
CA ALA A 237 -5.96 23.18 5.92
C ALA A 237 -6.82 24.27 5.26
N ARG A 238 -6.50 24.65 4.02
CA ARG A 238 -7.48 25.32 3.15
C ARG A 238 -8.51 24.26 2.76
N ILE A 239 -9.75 24.39 3.23
CA ILE A 239 -10.89 23.63 2.72
C ILE A 239 -10.93 23.85 1.21
N LYS A 240 -10.55 22.84 0.42
CA LYS A 240 -10.46 22.96 -1.05
C LYS A 240 -11.77 22.61 -1.76
N VAL A 241 -12.83 22.22 -1.05
CA VAL A 241 -14.13 21.93 -1.69
C VAL A 241 -15.28 22.32 -0.75
N PHE A 242 -15.91 23.45 -1.03
CA PHE A 242 -17.36 23.57 -1.00
C PHE A 242 -17.79 23.90 -2.43
N GLU A 243 -18.11 22.88 -3.23
CA GLU A 243 -18.98 23.10 -4.38
C GLU A 243 -20.42 22.92 -3.89
N VAL A 244 -21.06 24.04 -3.55
CA VAL A 244 -22.52 24.16 -3.57
C VAL A 244 -22.84 25.35 -4.47
N ASP A 245 -23.54 25.06 -5.55
CA ASP A 245 -23.69 25.93 -6.73
C ASP A 245 -24.71 27.08 -6.55
N ALA A 246 -24.44 28.16 -7.28
CA ALA A 246 -25.24 29.28 -7.80
C ALA A 246 -26.51 29.78 -7.08
N SER A 247 -26.44 30.26 -5.83
CA SER A 247 -27.50 31.19 -5.36
C SER A 247 -27.15 32.12 -4.17
N LEU A 248 -25.87 32.31 -3.80
CA LEU A 248 -25.54 33.14 -2.64
C LEU A 248 -25.50 34.65 -2.96
N PRO A 249 -26.16 35.53 -2.17
CA PRO A 249 -26.09 36.98 -2.36
C PRO A 249 -24.67 37.54 -2.17
N PRO A 250 -24.21 38.50 -3.03
CA PRO A 250 -22.84 39.01 -3.03
C PRO A 250 -22.33 39.60 -1.71
N GLU A 251 -23.24 40.11 -0.87
CA GLU A 251 -22.91 40.76 0.39
C GLU A 251 -22.42 39.78 1.48
N VAL A 252 -22.84 38.51 1.41
CA VAL A 252 -22.39 37.46 2.34
C VAL A 252 -21.00 36.96 1.96
N PHE A 253 -20.69 36.91 0.67
CA PHE A 253 -19.37 36.54 0.14
C PHE A 253 -18.26 37.50 0.61
N LYS A 254 -18.57 38.80 0.72
CA LYS A 254 -17.61 39.82 1.20
C LYS A 254 -17.31 39.74 2.69
N LYS A 255 -18.25 39.26 3.52
CA LYS A 255 -18.05 39.13 4.97
C LYS A 255 -17.20 37.91 5.36
N LEU A 256 -17.21 36.85 4.54
CA LEU A 256 -16.48 35.61 4.80
C LEU A 256 -14.98 35.66 4.40
N ASN A 257 -14.52 36.71 3.72
CA ASN A 257 -13.19 36.79 3.09
C ASN A 257 -12.25 37.90 3.63
N ARG A 258 -12.40 38.35 4.89
CA ARG A 258 -11.39 39.21 5.53
C ARG A 258 -10.39 38.36 6.31
N SER A 259 -9.15 38.30 5.81
CA SER A 259 -7.99 37.78 6.54
C SER A 259 -7.53 38.78 7.61
N GLU A 260 -7.46 38.36 8.87
CA GLU A 260 -6.49 38.97 9.81
C GLU A 260 -5.13 38.28 9.60
N LYS A 261 -4.09 39.09 9.46
CA LYS A 261 -2.70 38.64 9.30
C LYS A 261 -2.17 38.15 10.65
N VAL A 262 -1.64 36.93 10.70
CA VAL A 262 -0.65 36.52 11.72
C VAL A 262 0.42 35.65 11.08
N ASP A 263 1.66 35.90 11.50
CA ASP A 263 2.93 35.46 10.95
C ASP A 263 3.20 33.95 10.96
N SER A 264 4.06 33.57 10.02
CA SER A 264 4.50 32.25 9.62
C SER A 264 5.26 31.43 10.68
N LYS A 265 4.92 30.13 10.79
CA LYS A 265 5.91 29.04 11.01
C LYS A 265 5.52 27.79 10.19
N LYS A 266 6.42 27.36 9.30
CA LYS A 266 6.31 26.15 8.45
C LYS A 266 6.52 24.89 9.30
N LYS A 267 5.57 23.93 9.28
CA LYS A 267 5.82 22.52 9.68
C LYS A 267 6.17 21.68 8.44
N LYS A 268 7.28 20.95 8.52
CA LYS A 268 7.79 19.99 7.52
C LYS A 268 7.17 18.62 7.77
N GLY A 269 6.55 18.01 6.76
CA GLY A 269 6.24 16.58 6.73
C GLY A 269 7.17 15.90 5.73
N GLY A 270 8.16 15.16 6.22
CA GLY A 270 9.09 14.37 5.39
C GLY A 270 8.58 12.95 5.22
N LYS A 271 8.51 12.46 3.98
CA LYS A 271 8.34 11.02 3.68
C LYS A 271 9.62 10.29 4.11
N LYS A 272 9.48 9.25 4.95
CA LYS A 272 10.54 8.32 5.37
C LYS A 272 11.16 7.64 4.15
N GLY A 273 12.48 7.41 4.21
CA GLY A 273 13.27 6.76 3.16
C GLY A 273 12.89 5.30 3.02
N THR A 274 12.90 4.82 1.79
CA THR A 274 12.77 3.41 1.43
C THR A 274 14.05 2.69 1.87
N ASP A 275 13.93 1.79 2.84
CA ASP A 275 15.01 0.90 3.24
C ASP A 275 15.26 -0.16 2.15
N LYS A 276 16.52 -0.58 2.00
CA LYS A 276 17.03 -1.18 0.77
C LYS A 276 16.82 -2.70 0.68
N TYR A 277 16.54 -3.39 1.78
CA TYR A 277 16.35 -4.85 1.77
C TYR A 277 15.35 -5.29 2.85
N GLY A 278 14.48 -6.25 2.51
CA GLY A 278 13.33 -6.68 3.33
C GLY A 278 13.70 -7.11 4.75
N GLY A 279 12.83 -6.79 5.70
CA GLY A 279 13.03 -7.03 7.14
C GLY A 279 12.96 -5.78 8.02
N GLY A 280 12.61 -4.61 7.46
CA GLY A 280 12.50 -3.36 8.23
C GLY A 280 11.42 -3.43 9.32
N VAL A 281 11.73 -2.88 10.49
CA VAL A 281 10.77 -2.62 11.57
C VAL A 281 10.06 -1.30 11.28
N VAL A 282 8.75 -1.35 11.06
CA VAL A 282 7.92 -0.16 10.81
C VAL A 282 7.09 0.15 12.05
N GLY A 283 7.21 1.38 12.58
CA GLY A 283 6.31 1.90 13.62
C GLY A 283 6.96 2.36 14.94
N GLU A 284 8.28 2.17 15.13
CA GLU A 284 9.00 2.81 16.22
C GLU A 284 9.17 4.32 15.93
N ASP A 285 8.23 5.14 16.42
CA ASP A 285 8.45 6.54 16.85
C ASP A 285 7.12 7.22 17.21
N PHE A 286 6.55 6.90 18.39
CA PHE A 286 5.53 7.75 19.02
C PHE A 286 5.82 7.92 20.51
N LYS A 287 6.97 8.54 20.82
CA LYS A 287 7.28 9.09 22.15
C LYS A 287 7.24 10.62 22.19
N ASP A 288 6.77 11.28 21.13
CA ASP A 288 6.43 12.70 21.19
C ASP A 288 5.01 12.83 21.76
N ALA A 289 4.90 13.31 23.01
CA ALA A 289 3.64 13.49 23.75
C ALA A 289 2.61 14.44 23.08
N GLU A 290 2.93 15.03 21.91
CA GLU A 290 2.10 15.98 21.18
C GLU A 290 1.67 15.50 19.77
N ALA A 291 2.07 14.31 19.31
CA ALA A 291 1.62 13.74 18.04
C ALA A 291 0.55 12.67 18.27
N ALA A 292 -0.60 12.78 17.59
CA ALA A 292 -1.60 11.72 17.59
C ALA A 292 -0.97 10.43 17.03
N ALA A 293 -1.09 9.32 17.76
CA ALA A 293 -0.63 8.03 17.27
C ALA A 293 -1.34 7.71 15.93
N PRO A 294 -0.61 7.25 14.90
CA PRO A 294 -1.20 6.84 13.63
C PRO A 294 -2.16 5.68 13.88
N ASN A 295 -3.22 5.62 13.08
CA ASN A 295 -4.16 4.50 13.11
C ASN A 295 -3.40 3.22 12.70
N LEU A 296 -3.56 2.14 13.47
CA LEU A 296 -2.99 0.83 13.16
C LEU A 296 -3.36 0.40 11.74
N GLU A 297 -4.62 0.63 11.35
CA GLU A 297 -5.14 0.29 10.03
C GLU A 297 -4.35 0.97 8.90
N ASP A 298 -4.00 2.26 9.05
CA ASP A 298 -3.20 2.98 8.06
C ASP A 298 -1.77 2.41 7.94
N ILE A 299 -1.19 1.94 9.06
CA ILE A 299 0.13 1.29 9.06
C ILE A 299 0.03 -0.04 8.32
N LEU A 300 -0.95 -0.88 8.67
CA LEU A 300 -1.11 -2.21 8.08
C LEU A 300 -1.47 -2.15 6.58
N ASP A 301 -2.23 -1.14 6.15
CA ASP A 301 -2.60 -0.92 4.75
C ASP A 301 -1.43 -0.46 3.87
N THR A 302 -0.44 0.18 4.49
CA THR A 302 0.76 0.67 3.78
C THR A 302 1.95 -0.26 3.90
N ALA A 303 1.95 -1.16 4.88
CA ALA A 303 3.01 -2.12 5.10
C ALA A 303 3.08 -3.19 4.00
N SER A 304 4.31 -3.60 3.68
CA SER A 304 4.58 -4.68 2.73
C SER A 304 4.71 -6.03 3.44
N ALA A 305 4.48 -7.14 2.73
CA ALA A 305 4.57 -8.48 3.31
C ALA A 305 5.94 -8.82 3.93
N GLU A 306 7.00 -8.15 3.49
CA GLU A 306 8.39 -8.34 3.95
C GLU A 306 8.72 -7.58 5.23
N GLU A 307 7.82 -6.69 5.67
CA GLU A 307 8.04 -5.82 6.82
C GLU A 307 7.52 -6.48 8.10
N THR A 308 8.21 -6.20 9.20
CA THR A 308 7.71 -6.51 10.54
C THR A 308 7.15 -5.20 11.12
N VAL A 309 5.90 -5.21 11.55
CA VAL A 309 5.25 -4.02 12.08
C VAL A 309 5.34 -4.05 13.60
N VAL A 310 5.93 -3.02 14.19
CA VAL A 310 5.98 -2.84 15.65
C VAL A 310 5.09 -1.67 16.00
N THR A 311 4.06 -1.92 16.80
CA THR A 311 3.04 -0.92 17.13
C THR A 311 2.64 -1.00 18.59
N SER A 312 2.13 0.11 19.10
CA SER A 312 1.68 0.27 20.47
C SER A 312 0.17 0.06 20.53
N MET A 313 -0.27 -1.05 21.13
CA MET A 313 -1.68 -1.39 21.33
C MET A 313 -2.14 -0.95 22.72
N PRO A 314 -3.17 -0.09 22.83
CA PRO A 314 -3.79 0.18 24.11
C PRO A 314 -4.56 -1.06 24.59
N TYR A 315 -4.37 -1.44 25.84
CA TYR A 315 -5.18 -2.47 26.51
C TYR A 315 -5.97 -1.84 27.66
N SER A 316 -7.14 -2.40 27.92
CA SER A 316 -7.99 -2.07 29.06
C SER A 316 -8.64 -3.35 29.56
N TYR A 317 -8.35 -3.75 30.79
CA TYR A 317 -9.01 -4.87 31.43
C TYR A 317 -9.41 -4.49 32.86
N LEU A 318 -10.43 -5.16 33.38
CA LEU A 318 -10.84 -5.02 34.76
C LEU A 318 -10.00 -5.99 35.59
N ASP A 319 -9.18 -5.48 36.50
CA ASP A 319 -8.47 -6.30 37.47
C ASP A 319 -9.51 -6.88 38.45
N GLU A 320 -9.60 -8.21 38.50
CA GLU A 320 -10.63 -8.91 39.30
C GLU A 320 -10.39 -8.79 40.82
N ASP A 321 -9.15 -8.53 41.24
CA ASP A 321 -8.78 -8.42 42.65
C ASP A 321 -8.98 -6.99 43.19
N THR A 322 -8.69 -5.98 42.36
CA THR A 322 -8.82 -4.56 42.74
C THR A 322 -10.12 -3.92 42.25
N ASN A 323 -10.81 -4.56 41.30
CA ASN A 323 -11.99 -4.05 40.62
C ASN A 323 -11.76 -2.69 39.92
N GLU A 324 -10.50 -2.41 39.58
CA GLU A 324 -10.05 -1.21 38.87
C GLU A 324 -9.84 -1.53 37.39
N VAL A 325 -10.12 -0.56 36.53
CA VAL A 325 -9.81 -0.66 35.10
C VAL A 325 -8.32 -0.36 34.94
N VAL A 326 -7.54 -1.40 34.62
CA VAL A 326 -6.13 -1.28 34.28
C VAL A 326 -6.04 -0.95 32.80
N GLU A 327 -5.62 0.28 32.50
CA GLU A 327 -5.37 0.75 31.15
C GLU A 327 -3.86 0.94 30.95
N GLY A 328 -3.37 0.47 29.81
CA GLY A 328 -1.96 0.61 29.46
C GLY A 328 -1.75 0.49 27.96
N VAL A 329 -0.48 0.51 27.57
CA VAL A 329 -0.07 0.36 26.17
C VAL A 329 1.01 -0.70 26.11
N SER A 330 0.79 -1.76 25.34
CA SER A 330 1.77 -2.81 25.08
C SER A 330 2.32 -2.66 23.67
N SER A 331 3.63 -2.78 23.50
CA SER A 331 4.22 -2.91 22.17
C SER A 331 4.00 -4.34 21.68
N VAL A 332 3.42 -4.48 20.50
CA VAL A 332 3.23 -5.77 19.82
C VAL A 332 4.04 -5.79 18.53
N VAL A 333 4.52 -6.98 18.18
CA VAL A 333 5.27 -7.24 16.95
C VAL A 333 4.39 -8.07 16.05
N LEU A 334 4.11 -7.59 14.84
CA LEU A 334 3.22 -8.23 13.87
C LEU A 334 4.01 -8.67 12.63
N SER A 335 3.78 -9.91 12.19
CA SER A 335 4.30 -10.45 10.94
C SER A 335 3.18 -10.72 9.95
N SER A 336 3.50 -10.69 8.66
CA SER A 336 2.51 -10.95 7.61
C SER A 336 2.35 -12.45 7.33
N ARG A 337 1.12 -12.85 7.00
CA ARG A 337 0.74 -14.18 6.51
C ARG A 337 -0.21 -14.05 5.33
N LEU A 338 -0.27 -15.08 4.49
CA LEU A 338 -1.30 -15.18 3.45
C LEU A 338 -2.64 -15.53 4.08
N ASN A 339 -3.70 -14.83 3.73
CA ASN A 339 -5.05 -15.15 4.17
C ASN A 339 -5.61 -16.34 3.37
N PRO A 340 -5.87 -17.51 3.99
CA PRO A 340 -6.33 -18.70 3.28
C PRO A 340 -7.80 -18.64 2.81
N GLU A 341 -8.63 -17.74 3.37
CA GLU A 341 -10.04 -17.62 2.98
C GLU A 341 -10.24 -16.84 1.68
N SER A 342 -9.48 -15.76 1.50
CA SER A 342 -9.72 -14.79 0.42
C SER A 342 -8.48 -14.41 -0.36
N GLY A 343 -7.30 -14.90 0.02
CA GLY A 343 -6.06 -14.22 -0.32
C GLY A 343 -5.98 -12.82 0.31
N GLY A 344 -4.88 -12.14 0.06
CA GLY A 344 -4.46 -10.92 0.73
C GLY A 344 -3.49 -11.21 1.88
N LEU A 345 -3.07 -10.14 2.55
CA LEU A 345 -2.27 -10.24 3.77
C LEU A 345 -3.19 -10.25 4.99
N MET A 346 -2.81 -11.05 5.98
CA MET A 346 -3.25 -10.93 7.35
C MET A 346 -2.03 -10.69 8.23
N TRP A 347 -2.21 -9.96 9.32
CA TRP A 347 -1.15 -9.63 10.27
C TRP A 347 -1.36 -10.42 11.55
N VAL A 348 -0.31 -11.11 11.99
CA VAL A 348 -0.34 -12.01 13.15
C VAL A 348 0.68 -11.54 14.18
N GLU A 349 0.26 -11.50 15.44
CA GLU A 349 1.15 -11.17 16.55
C GLU A 349 2.15 -12.28 16.82
N GLU A 350 3.43 -11.91 16.94
CA GLU A 350 4.51 -12.81 17.28
C GLU A 350 4.64 -12.94 18.80
N GLU A 351 4.67 -14.18 19.30
CA GLU A 351 4.73 -14.47 20.74
C GLU A 351 6.09 -14.11 21.37
N ASP A 352 7.19 -14.22 20.60
CA ASP A 352 8.55 -13.89 21.03
C ASP A 352 9.12 -12.74 20.19
N SER A 353 8.99 -11.53 20.72
CA SER A 353 9.54 -10.32 20.12
C SER A 353 11.07 -10.36 20.05
N ALA A 354 11.74 -10.92 21.06
CA ALA A 354 13.20 -10.97 21.11
C ALA A 354 13.76 -11.85 19.99
N GLU A 355 13.15 -13.01 19.75
CA GLU A 355 13.54 -13.88 18.63
C GLU A 355 13.26 -13.23 17.27
N THR A 356 12.15 -12.48 17.15
CA THR A 356 11.86 -11.70 15.94
C THR A 356 12.93 -10.65 15.67
N TYR A 357 13.38 -9.91 16.69
CA TYR A 357 14.47 -8.94 16.53
C TYR A 357 15.82 -9.60 16.18
N LYS A 358 16.15 -10.76 16.78
CA LYS A 358 17.35 -11.52 16.38
C LYS A 358 17.28 -11.94 14.91
N ASN A 359 16.10 -12.39 14.47
CA ASN A 359 15.88 -12.75 13.08
C ASN A 359 16.12 -11.55 12.15
N VAL A 360 15.59 -10.36 12.49
CA VAL A 360 15.86 -9.12 11.73
C VAL A 360 17.37 -8.83 11.63
N VAL A 361 18.11 -8.98 12.73
CA VAL A 361 19.57 -8.80 12.73
C VAL A 361 20.29 -9.82 11.83
N SER A 362 19.88 -11.09 11.87
CA SER A 362 20.47 -12.15 11.04
C SER A 362 20.22 -11.96 9.54
N MET A 363 19.14 -11.25 9.19
CA MET A 363 18.76 -10.91 7.82
C MET A 363 19.41 -9.61 7.33
N SER A 364 20.09 -8.87 8.21
CA SER A 364 20.72 -7.60 7.86
C SER A 364 22.03 -7.80 7.08
N GLN A 365 22.39 -6.81 6.25
CA GLN A 365 23.66 -6.80 5.51
C GLN A 365 24.85 -6.31 6.34
N MET A 366 24.72 -6.22 7.67
CA MET A 366 25.81 -5.78 8.57
C MET A 366 27.06 -6.64 8.41
N THR A 367 26.90 -7.94 8.12
CA THR A 367 28.01 -8.84 7.80
C THR A 367 28.77 -8.42 6.55
N SER A 368 28.08 -7.92 5.50
CA SER A 368 28.74 -7.34 4.31
C SER A 368 29.61 -6.13 4.69
N MET A 369 29.08 -5.23 5.52
CA MET A 369 29.78 -4.03 5.97
C MET A 369 31.03 -4.35 6.81
N LEU A 370 30.91 -5.34 7.71
CA LEU A 370 32.02 -5.78 8.56
C LEU A 370 33.12 -6.49 7.75
N ARG A 371 32.77 -7.14 6.64
CA ARG A 371 33.72 -7.83 5.75
C ARG A 371 34.40 -6.92 4.75
N ASP A 372 33.91 -5.71 4.57
CA ASP A 372 34.57 -4.73 3.73
C ASP A 372 35.85 -4.22 4.41
N LEU A 373 36.95 -4.90 4.12
CA LEU A 373 38.25 -4.58 4.70
C LEU A 373 38.80 -3.24 4.21
N ASP A 374 38.42 -2.79 3.02
CA ASP A 374 38.88 -1.51 2.46
C ASP A 374 38.20 -0.35 3.18
N ARG A 375 36.88 -0.46 3.40
CA ARG A 375 36.09 0.46 4.22
C ARG A 375 36.69 0.54 5.62
N ASN A 376 36.89 -0.62 6.25
CA ASN A 376 37.43 -0.70 7.61
C ASN A 376 38.83 -0.07 7.71
N ALA A 377 39.71 -0.33 6.74
CA ALA A 377 41.05 0.25 6.68
C ALA A 377 41.04 1.77 6.47
N ALA A 378 40.15 2.27 5.60
CA ALA A 378 40.01 3.70 5.35
C ALA A 378 39.50 4.44 6.60
N TYR A 379 38.49 3.90 7.29
CA TYR A 379 38.02 4.43 8.57
C TYR A 379 39.11 4.40 9.64
N GLU A 380 39.82 3.29 9.79
CA GLU A 380 40.92 3.17 10.76
C GLU A 380 42.01 4.23 10.49
N HIS A 381 42.40 4.42 9.23
CA HIS A 381 43.34 5.47 8.83
C HIS A 381 42.83 6.87 9.19
N GLY A 382 41.60 7.20 8.82
CA GLY A 382 41.01 8.51 9.11
C GLY A 382 40.88 8.79 10.61
N ILE A 383 40.51 7.79 11.40
CA ILE A 383 40.42 7.88 12.86
C ILE A 383 41.79 8.15 13.47
N ARG A 384 42.79 7.33 13.13
CA ARG A 384 44.17 7.48 13.61
C ARG A 384 44.71 8.87 13.26
N ARG A 385 44.54 9.29 12.02
CA ARG A 385 45.04 10.59 11.53
C ARG A 385 44.35 11.77 12.21
N GLY A 386 43.04 11.68 12.43
CA GLY A 386 42.26 12.67 13.16
C GLY A 386 42.77 12.88 14.58
N ILE A 387 43.05 11.79 15.30
CA ILE A 387 43.61 11.84 16.66
C ILE A 387 45.02 12.44 16.66
N GLU A 388 45.90 11.99 15.76
CA GLU A 388 47.27 12.52 15.65
C GLU A 388 47.27 14.03 15.40
N LYS A 389 46.41 14.51 14.49
CA LYS A 389 46.24 15.93 14.19
C LYS A 389 45.74 16.72 15.39
N PHE A 390 44.78 16.17 16.13
CA PHE A 390 44.23 16.80 17.33
C PHE A 390 45.29 16.93 18.44
N ILE A 391 46.02 15.85 18.74
CA ILE A 391 47.08 15.85 19.74
C ILE A 391 48.19 16.85 19.36
N ALA A 392 48.59 16.89 18.09
CA ALA A 392 49.59 17.83 17.61
C ALA A 392 49.16 19.30 17.76
N THR A 393 47.85 19.58 17.63
CA THR A 393 47.30 20.95 17.66
C THR A 393 46.98 21.42 19.08
N HIS A 394 46.41 20.54 19.91
CA HIS A 394 45.85 20.91 21.23
C HIS A 394 46.64 20.36 22.41
N HIS A 395 47.68 19.54 22.17
CA HIS A 395 48.55 18.94 23.19
C HIS A 395 47.81 18.13 24.28
N ARG A 396 46.62 17.60 23.96
CA ARG A 396 45.83 16.68 24.80
C ARG A 396 45.17 15.60 23.95
N ARG A 397 44.64 14.54 24.58
CA ARG A 397 43.91 13.47 23.89
C ARG A 397 42.46 13.91 23.60
N PRO A 398 41.86 13.47 22.49
CA PRO A 398 40.47 13.79 22.16
C PRO A 398 39.48 12.85 22.87
N ILE A 399 38.29 13.36 23.16
CA ILE A 399 37.10 12.55 23.42
C ILE A 399 36.42 12.28 22.07
N ALA A 400 36.23 10.99 21.71
CA ALA A 400 35.91 10.61 20.34
C ALA A 400 34.94 9.42 20.28
N MET A 401 33.94 9.44 19.41
CA MET A 401 32.85 8.46 19.43
C MET A 401 33.17 7.04 18.90
N LEU A 402 34.37 6.78 18.31
CA LEU A 402 34.77 5.43 17.83
C LEU A 402 36.30 5.10 17.90
N ALA A 403 37.08 5.67 18.83
CA ALA A 403 38.55 5.74 18.66
C ALA A 403 39.45 5.19 19.80
N ALA A 404 38.94 4.28 20.63
CA ALA A 404 39.61 3.83 21.87
C ALA A 404 41.03 3.26 21.65
N ARG A 405 41.25 2.47 20.59
CA ARG A 405 42.54 1.82 20.28
C ARG A 405 43.64 2.81 19.88
N HIS A 406 43.28 3.97 19.34
CA HIS A 406 44.22 4.97 18.83
C HIS A 406 44.51 6.10 19.83
N GLY A 407 44.12 5.92 21.09
CA GLY A 407 44.53 6.78 22.19
C GLY A 407 43.56 7.90 22.56
N ALA A 408 42.31 7.85 22.08
CA ALA A 408 41.23 8.69 22.63
C ALA A 408 41.08 8.49 24.14
N GLU A 409 40.69 9.55 24.85
CA GLU A 409 40.52 9.54 26.30
C GLU A 409 39.30 8.71 26.72
N HIS A 410 38.16 8.96 26.07
CA HIS A 410 36.93 8.17 26.22
C HIS A 410 36.13 8.20 24.91
N VAL A 411 35.27 7.20 24.74
CA VAL A 411 34.44 7.00 23.57
C VAL A 411 32.97 6.91 23.94
N TYR A 412 32.14 7.76 23.34
CA TYR A 412 30.69 7.73 23.49
C TYR A 412 30.06 7.32 22.15
N ALA A 413 29.44 6.15 22.08
CA ALA A 413 28.72 5.68 20.91
C ALA A 413 27.21 5.77 21.15
N CYS A 414 26.43 5.90 20.09
CA CYS A 414 24.97 5.82 20.16
C CYS A 414 24.43 5.01 18.99
N GLU A 415 23.47 4.14 19.29
CA GLU A 415 22.74 3.30 18.35
C GLU A 415 21.25 3.43 18.70
N MET A 416 20.39 3.70 17.73
CA MET A 416 18.97 3.89 18.00
C MET A 416 18.23 2.57 18.14
N PHE A 417 18.71 1.50 17.50
CA PHE A 417 18.10 0.18 17.57
C PHE A 417 18.63 -0.61 18.77
N GLN A 418 17.78 -0.80 19.78
CA GLN A 418 18.16 -1.37 21.08
C GLN A 418 18.93 -2.69 20.96
N THR A 419 18.46 -3.62 20.13
CA THR A 419 19.12 -4.92 19.93
C THR A 419 20.56 -4.76 19.44
N MET A 420 20.81 -3.81 18.52
CA MET A 420 22.16 -3.53 18.04
C MET A 420 23.02 -2.80 19.08
N ALA A 421 22.42 -1.94 19.91
CA ALA A 421 23.11 -1.31 21.03
C ALA A 421 23.59 -2.35 22.06
N ASP A 422 22.74 -3.33 22.37
CA ASP A 422 23.06 -4.43 23.29
C ASP A 422 24.18 -5.33 22.72
N ILE A 423 24.11 -5.65 21.42
CA ILE A 423 25.17 -6.38 20.71
C ILE A 423 26.49 -5.60 20.76
N ALA A 424 26.45 -4.29 20.48
CA ALA A 424 27.64 -3.44 20.54
C ALA A 424 28.25 -3.43 21.95
N GLY A 425 27.43 -3.35 23.00
CA GLY A 425 27.86 -3.45 24.39
C GLY A 425 28.57 -4.78 24.69
N ALA A 426 28.00 -5.90 24.24
CA ALA A 426 28.60 -7.23 24.41
C ALA A 426 29.92 -7.38 23.63
N VAL A 427 30.01 -6.83 22.42
CA VAL A 427 31.26 -6.81 21.63
C VAL A 427 32.33 -5.97 22.34
N ILE A 428 31.99 -4.81 22.89
CA ILE A 428 32.91 -3.96 23.65
C ILE A 428 33.47 -4.69 24.87
N ASP A 429 32.62 -5.41 25.60
CA ASP A 429 33.01 -6.20 26.77
C ASP A 429 33.94 -7.36 26.39
N ALA A 430 33.59 -8.10 25.33
CA ALA A 430 34.41 -9.19 24.80
C ALA A 430 35.81 -8.75 24.34
N ASN A 431 36.01 -7.45 24.08
CA ASN A 431 37.28 -6.85 23.69
C ASN A 431 37.96 -6.06 24.83
N GLY A 432 37.41 -6.09 26.05
CA GLY A 432 38.01 -5.43 27.23
C GLY A 432 38.01 -3.90 27.15
N LEU A 433 37.01 -3.30 26.51
CA LEU A 433 36.95 -1.85 26.24
C LEU A 433 35.90 -1.10 27.06
N CYS A 434 35.20 -1.76 27.99
CA CYS A 434 34.13 -1.17 28.82
C CYS A 434 34.56 0.08 29.60
N ASP A 435 35.81 0.14 30.06
CA ASP A 435 36.35 1.30 30.79
C ASP A 435 36.56 2.54 29.90
N LYS A 436 36.53 2.36 28.58
CA LYS A 436 36.85 3.42 27.60
C LYS A 436 35.73 3.73 26.63
N VAL A 437 34.71 2.87 26.53
CA VAL A 437 33.62 3.01 25.56
C VAL A 437 32.28 2.88 26.27
N THR A 438 31.41 3.87 26.09
CA THR A 438 30.03 3.88 26.57
C THR A 438 29.09 3.90 25.36
N VAL A 439 28.12 2.98 25.33
CA VAL A 439 27.09 2.90 24.27
C VAL A 439 25.76 3.36 24.85
N PHE A 440 25.07 4.26 24.14
CA PHE A 440 23.70 4.66 24.45
C PHE A 440 22.74 4.08 23.41
N SER A 441 21.68 3.42 23.87
CA SER A 441 20.55 3.03 23.03
C SER A 441 19.61 4.21 22.79
N LEU A 442 20.11 5.19 22.02
CA LEU A 442 19.47 6.47 21.76
C LEU A 442 19.81 6.94 20.35
N ARG A 443 18.92 7.72 19.76
CA ARG A 443 19.26 8.51 18.58
C ARG A 443 20.22 9.63 18.99
N SER A 444 21.18 9.96 18.13
CA SER A 444 22.14 11.06 18.39
C SER A 444 21.47 12.41 18.71
N THR A 445 20.26 12.66 18.18
CA THR A 445 19.47 13.86 18.46
C THR A 445 18.85 13.92 19.86
N GLN A 446 18.91 12.83 20.62
CA GLN A 446 18.43 12.73 22.00
C GLN A 446 19.57 12.86 23.01
N LEU A 447 20.83 12.79 22.57
CA LEU A 447 21.98 12.99 23.45
C LEU A 447 22.10 14.45 23.88
N THR A 448 22.50 14.65 25.12
CA THR A 448 22.61 15.97 25.77
C THR A 448 23.91 16.09 26.56
N VAL A 449 24.39 17.32 26.71
CA VAL A 449 25.53 17.69 27.57
C VAL A 449 24.97 18.51 28.74
N PRO A 450 25.23 18.18 30.02
CA PRO A 450 26.21 17.19 30.49
C PRO A 450 25.66 15.78 30.78
N GLU A 451 24.36 15.54 30.62
CA GLU A 451 23.68 14.32 31.10
C GLU A 451 24.22 13.02 30.49
N HIS A 452 24.40 12.98 29.17
CA HIS A 452 24.93 11.81 28.47
C HIS A 452 26.42 11.94 28.21
N LEU A 453 26.85 13.13 27.75
CA LEU A 453 28.25 13.45 27.52
C LEU A 453 28.68 14.49 28.57
N PRO A 454 29.72 14.25 29.39
CA PRO A 454 30.14 15.19 30.44
C PRO A 454 30.60 16.53 29.86
N VAL A 455 31.18 16.50 28.66
CA VAL A 455 31.60 17.66 27.88
C VAL A 455 31.34 17.40 26.41
N ARG A 456 31.36 18.46 25.59
CA ARG A 456 31.29 18.34 24.13
C ARG A 456 32.49 17.54 23.60
N ALA A 457 32.25 16.70 22.60
CA ALA A 457 33.26 15.84 21.99
C ALA A 457 34.15 16.63 21.02
N ASP A 458 35.41 16.22 20.95
CA ASP A 458 36.46 16.81 20.11
C ASP A 458 36.50 16.18 18.71
N MET A 459 35.84 15.04 18.55
CA MET A 459 35.89 14.27 17.31
C MET A 459 34.58 13.51 17.09
N MET A 460 34.04 13.61 15.88
CA MET A 460 32.91 12.84 15.39
C MET A 460 33.40 11.86 14.33
N VAL A 461 33.07 10.58 14.52
CA VAL A 461 33.22 9.56 13.49
C VAL A 461 31.81 9.13 13.13
N SER A 462 31.47 9.18 11.84
CA SER A 462 30.15 8.79 11.38
C SER A 462 30.26 7.92 10.16
N GLU A 463 29.45 6.89 10.17
CA GLU A 463 29.24 5.97 9.06
C GLU A 463 27.72 5.93 8.85
N LEU A 464 27.21 6.98 8.20
CA LEU A 464 25.78 7.20 7.91
C LEU A 464 25.63 7.49 6.41
N PHE A 465 26.27 6.63 5.60
CA PHE A 465 26.26 6.72 4.16
C PHE A 465 25.46 5.55 3.58
N ASP A 466 24.63 5.86 2.60
CA ASP A 466 24.00 4.85 1.75
C ASP A 466 24.57 4.91 0.32
N SER A 467 23.99 4.11 -0.58
CA SER A 467 24.36 4.15 -2.01
C SER A 467 24.14 5.55 -2.63
N LEU A 468 23.22 6.36 -2.09
CA LEU A 468 22.97 7.76 -2.47
C LEU A 468 23.81 8.79 -1.68
N LEU A 469 24.75 8.35 -0.86
CA LEU A 469 25.53 9.15 0.10
C LEU A 469 24.72 9.74 1.27
N LEU A 470 23.58 10.38 1.01
CA LEU A 470 22.86 11.21 1.98
C LEU A 470 21.62 10.55 2.62
N GLY A 471 21.21 9.37 2.15
CA GLY A 471 19.90 8.78 2.47
C GLY A 471 19.70 8.44 3.95
N GLU A 472 20.78 8.17 4.68
CA GLU A 472 20.77 7.86 6.12
C GLU A 472 20.86 9.10 7.02
N GLY A 473 20.82 10.31 6.44
CA GLY A 473 20.67 11.54 7.21
C GLY A 473 21.94 12.00 7.93
N LEU A 474 23.11 11.80 7.32
CA LEU A 474 24.38 12.36 7.81
C LEU A 474 24.32 13.88 8.04
N LEU A 475 23.81 14.65 7.06
CA LEU A 475 23.79 16.12 7.13
C LEU A 475 22.97 16.67 8.31
N PRO A 476 21.70 16.24 8.55
CA PRO A 476 20.96 16.69 9.73
C PRO A 476 21.60 16.20 11.04
N THR A 477 22.16 14.99 11.07
CA THR A 477 22.86 14.46 12.25
C THR A 477 24.09 15.28 12.60
N LEU A 478 24.93 15.61 11.61
CA LEU A 478 26.10 16.46 11.78
C LEU A 478 25.72 17.88 12.21
N ALA A 479 24.62 18.43 11.67
CA ALA A 479 24.12 19.74 12.07
C ALA A 479 23.69 19.78 13.55
N HIS A 480 22.98 18.74 14.01
CA HIS A 480 22.64 18.58 15.43
C HIS A 480 23.90 18.42 16.29
N ALA A 481 24.81 17.53 15.90
CA ALA A 481 26.04 17.26 16.64
C ALA A 481 26.88 18.55 16.80
N ARG A 482 27.05 19.35 15.75
CA ARG A 482 27.74 20.66 15.85
C ARG A 482 27.04 21.63 16.81
N ALA A 483 25.72 21.68 16.78
CA ALA A 483 24.97 22.59 17.65
C ALA A 483 25.04 22.16 19.13
N HIS A 484 25.01 20.87 19.43
CA HIS A 484 24.76 20.38 20.80
C HIS A 484 25.88 19.52 21.39
N LEU A 485 26.60 18.76 20.58
CA LEU A 485 27.49 17.68 21.03
C LEU A 485 28.98 17.93 20.76
N LEU A 486 29.34 18.73 19.76
CA LEU A 486 30.73 18.92 19.32
C LEU A 486 31.31 20.26 19.77
N THR A 487 32.62 20.30 19.94
CA THR A 487 33.38 21.56 20.06
C THR A 487 33.44 22.30 18.71
N PRO A 488 33.67 23.62 18.69
CA PRO A 488 33.75 24.38 17.43
C PRO A 488 34.87 23.94 16.47
N ASP A 489 35.92 23.32 17.01
CA ASP A 489 37.13 22.84 16.32
C ASP A 489 37.16 21.31 16.16
N ALA A 490 36.02 20.64 16.40
CA ALA A 490 35.95 19.18 16.37
C ALA A 490 36.36 18.60 15.01
N VAL A 491 37.11 17.50 15.04
CA VAL A 491 37.51 16.75 13.84
C VAL A 491 36.36 15.83 13.41
N VAL A 492 35.96 15.90 12.14
CA VAL A 492 34.93 15.01 11.57
C VAL A 492 35.60 14.00 10.65
N VAL A 493 35.28 12.72 10.82
CA VAL A 493 35.74 11.62 9.97
C VAL A 493 34.53 10.87 9.40
N PRO A 494 34.43 10.73 8.07
CA PRO A 494 35.32 11.29 7.04
C PRO A 494 35.16 12.81 6.85
N GLN A 495 36.08 13.46 6.12
CA GLN A 495 36.10 14.93 5.97
C GLN A 495 35.41 15.44 4.71
N HIS A 496 35.50 14.71 3.60
CA HIS A 496 35.01 15.19 2.31
C HIS A 496 34.43 14.04 1.48
N ALA A 497 33.37 14.32 0.75
CA ALA A 497 32.79 13.40 -0.23
C ALA A 497 32.61 14.07 -1.59
N THR A 498 32.89 13.33 -2.67
CA THR A 498 32.63 13.75 -4.05
C THR A 498 31.63 12.79 -4.68
N VAL A 499 30.59 13.33 -5.31
CA VAL A 499 29.66 12.55 -6.12
C VAL A 499 30.07 12.65 -7.58
N PHE A 500 30.12 11.51 -8.24
CA PHE A 500 30.41 11.37 -9.66
C PHE A 500 29.17 10.91 -10.41
N ALA A 501 29.06 11.31 -11.67
CA ALA A 501 28.01 10.83 -12.55
C ALA A 501 28.47 10.71 -14.00
N LYS A 502 27.77 9.87 -14.76
CA LYS A 502 27.85 9.76 -16.22
C LYS A 502 26.48 9.47 -16.84
N LEU A 503 26.30 9.83 -18.10
CA LEU A 503 25.13 9.47 -18.90
C LEU A 503 25.35 8.15 -19.62
N VAL A 504 24.30 7.31 -19.67
CA VAL A 504 24.33 6.03 -20.37
C VAL A 504 23.10 5.83 -21.26
N ALA A 505 23.27 5.05 -22.32
CA ALA A 505 22.19 4.45 -23.10
C ALA A 505 21.99 2.99 -22.66
N SER A 506 20.73 2.56 -22.46
CA SER A 506 20.31 1.20 -22.12
C SER A 506 18.78 1.15 -22.15
N ASP A 507 18.23 0.30 -23.01
CA ASP A 507 16.78 0.09 -23.09
C ASP A 507 16.27 -0.61 -21.82
N THR A 508 17.07 -1.51 -21.25
CA THR A 508 16.77 -2.20 -19.99
C THR A 508 16.58 -1.20 -18.85
N LEU A 509 17.53 -0.26 -18.67
CA LEU A 509 17.43 0.77 -17.63
C LEU A 509 16.27 1.72 -17.91
N TYR A 510 16.10 2.17 -19.16
CA TYR A 510 15.01 3.06 -19.54
C TYR A 510 13.63 2.50 -19.14
N ARG A 511 13.41 1.21 -19.39
CA ARG A 511 12.15 0.50 -19.07
C ARG A 511 11.91 0.23 -17.60
N MET A 512 12.91 0.45 -16.73
CA MET A 512 12.71 0.42 -15.28
C MET A 512 11.95 1.64 -14.73
N ASN A 513 11.78 2.70 -15.53
CA ASN A 513 11.03 3.89 -15.11
C ASN A 513 10.10 4.44 -16.19
N SER A 514 10.37 4.21 -17.47
CA SER A 514 9.54 4.73 -18.55
C SER A 514 8.39 3.79 -18.92
N PHE A 515 7.18 4.35 -19.05
CA PHE A 515 6.03 3.67 -19.65
C PHE A 515 5.88 3.99 -21.16
N ASP A 516 6.84 4.71 -21.77
CA ASP A 516 6.71 5.29 -23.12
C ASP A 516 6.05 4.34 -24.13
N GLN A 517 4.92 4.78 -24.67
CA GLN A 517 4.12 4.07 -25.67
C GLN A 517 3.81 2.61 -25.30
N THR A 518 3.52 2.35 -24.03
CA THR A 518 3.02 1.03 -23.61
C THR A 518 1.56 0.87 -24.02
N HIS A 519 1.32 -0.01 -24.99
CA HIS A 519 0.02 -0.23 -25.62
C HIS A 519 -0.37 -1.72 -25.68
N ILE A 520 -1.68 -1.95 -25.68
CA ILE A 520 -2.33 -3.21 -26.06
C ILE A 520 -3.24 -2.88 -27.24
N ASP A 521 -2.90 -3.36 -28.43
CA ASP A 521 -3.60 -3.03 -29.67
C ASP A 521 -3.83 -1.51 -29.79
N SER A 522 -5.06 -1.01 -29.71
CA SER A 522 -5.38 0.43 -29.72
C SER A 522 -5.45 1.09 -28.32
N LEU A 523 -5.43 0.30 -27.26
CA LEU A 523 -5.58 0.74 -25.87
C LEU A 523 -4.21 1.12 -25.28
N ALA A 524 -4.13 2.29 -24.68
CA ALA A 524 -2.92 2.82 -24.07
C ALA A 524 -2.94 2.64 -22.56
N LEU A 525 -1.81 2.28 -21.92
CA LEU A 525 -1.70 2.32 -20.47
C LEU A 525 -1.50 3.76 -19.96
N ALA A 526 -2.51 4.60 -20.22
CA ALA A 526 -2.46 6.02 -19.94
C ALA A 526 -3.85 6.54 -19.57
N ARG A 527 -3.92 7.27 -18.45
CA ARG A 527 -5.16 7.91 -17.98
C ARG A 527 -5.49 9.23 -18.69
N SER A 528 -4.56 9.75 -19.49
CA SER A 528 -4.71 10.98 -20.26
C SER A 528 -3.65 11.08 -21.35
N LYS A 529 -3.86 11.96 -22.33
CA LYS A 529 -2.88 12.25 -23.40
C LYS A 529 -1.55 12.80 -22.86
N ASP A 530 -1.59 13.49 -21.72
CA ASP A 530 -0.40 14.09 -21.10
C ASP A 530 0.33 13.12 -20.16
N ALA A 531 -0.21 11.92 -19.89
CA ALA A 531 0.44 10.93 -19.02
C ALA A 531 1.85 10.58 -19.52
N TRP A 532 2.06 10.56 -20.84
CA TRP A 532 3.35 10.31 -21.48
C TRP A 532 4.38 11.42 -21.32
N LYS A 533 3.99 12.60 -20.80
CA LYS A 533 4.93 13.67 -20.47
C LYS A 533 5.48 13.55 -19.05
N CYS A 534 5.06 12.53 -18.31
CA CYS A 534 5.49 12.31 -16.93
C CYS A 534 7.00 12.06 -16.85
N THR A 535 7.70 12.87 -16.06
CA THR A 535 9.15 12.73 -15.83
C THR A 535 9.49 11.63 -14.80
N GLY A 536 8.53 10.74 -14.47
CA GLY A 536 8.67 9.71 -13.44
C GLY A 536 8.71 10.24 -12.01
N GLY A 537 8.65 11.57 -11.84
CA GLY A 537 9.30 12.23 -10.72
C GLY A 537 10.82 12.08 -10.87
N ALA A 538 11.57 13.17 -10.88
CA ALA A 538 13.02 13.15 -11.09
C ALA A 538 13.82 12.47 -9.96
N ARG A 539 13.23 11.55 -9.18
CA ARG A 539 13.72 11.04 -7.88
C ARG A 539 13.81 9.51 -7.80
N VAL A 540 13.55 8.78 -8.89
CA VAL A 540 13.71 7.33 -8.89
C VAL A 540 15.20 7.02 -8.90
N ALA A 541 15.68 6.46 -7.80
CA ALA A 541 17.06 6.09 -7.57
C ALA A 541 17.13 4.59 -7.32
N LEU A 542 17.79 3.86 -8.21
CA LEU A 542 17.87 2.40 -8.19
C LEU A 542 19.32 1.99 -7.90
N PRO A 543 19.64 1.50 -6.69
CA PRO A 543 20.94 0.92 -6.42
C PRO A 543 21.09 -0.39 -7.21
N LEU A 544 22.08 -0.47 -8.11
CA LEU A 544 22.25 -1.59 -9.02
C LEU A 544 23.74 -1.97 -9.19
N HIS A 545 24.01 -3.27 -9.27
CA HIS A 545 25.26 -3.82 -9.80
C HIS A 545 25.29 -3.67 -11.32
N ILE A 546 25.46 -2.43 -11.79
CA ILE A 546 25.24 -2.04 -13.19
C ILE A 546 26.07 -2.83 -14.20
N ASN A 547 27.22 -3.36 -13.80
CA ASN A 547 28.10 -4.15 -14.67
C ASN A 547 27.47 -5.46 -15.16
N THR A 548 26.41 -5.95 -14.51
CA THR A 548 25.71 -7.17 -14.95
C THR A 548 24.61 -6.89 -15.99
N ILE A 549 24.33 -5.62 -16.28
CA ILE A 549 23.33 -5.20 -17.26
C ILE A 549 23.99 -5.20 -18.65
N PRO A 550 23.52 -6.03 -19.61
CA PRO A 550 24.27 -6.32 -20.83
C PRO A 550 24.26 -5.21 -21.89
N ASP A 551 23.32 -4.26 -21.83
CA ASP A 551 23.05 -3.27 -22.90
C ASP A 551 23.47 -1.83 -22.53
N VAL A 552 24.33 -1.66 -21.52
CA VAL A 552 24.79 -0.34 -21.06
C VAL A 552 25.91 0.20 -21.95
N VAL A 553 25.70 1.38 -22.51
CA VAL A 553 26.69 2.14 -23.30
C VAL A 553 26.93 3.50 -22.67
N ASP A 554 28.18 3.79 -22.34
CA ASP A 554 28.58 5.09 -21.80
C ASP A 554 28.49 6.17 -22.89
N LEU A 555 27.68 7.20 -22.63
CA LEU A 555 27.52 8.35 -23.53
C LEU A 555 28.45 9.51 -23.18
N THR A 556 28.91 9.59 -21.93
CA THR A 556 29.83 10.62 -21.44
C THR A 556 30.92 10.00 -20.57
N GLU A 557 32.06 10.68 -20.48
CA GLU A 557 33.03 10.41 -19.43
C GLU A 557 32.45 10.65 -18.03
N VAL A 558 33.11 10.08 -17.03
CA VAL A 558 32.79 10.30 -15.62
C VAL A 558 33.17 11.71 -15.22
N VAL A 559 32.24 12.45 -14.60
CA VAL A 559 32.52 13.79 -14.08
C VAL A 559 32.09 13.96 -12.63
N PRO A 560 32.83 14.76 -11.83
CA PRO A 560 32.36 15.17 -10.52
C PRO A 560 31.18 16.15 -10.66
N VAL A 561 30.12 15.94 -9.90
CA VAL A 561 28.87 16.71 -10.00
C VAL A 561 28.49 17.41 -8.69
N LEU A 562 28.82 16.82 -7.53
CA LEU A 562 28.61 17.45 -6.22
C LEU A 562 29.81 17.16 -5.31
N SER A 563 30.02 18.05 -4.33
CA SER A 563 31.07 17.91 -3.32
C SER A 563 30.52 18.38 -1.97
N PHE A 564 30.84 17.62 -0.93
CA PHE A 564 30.41 17.85 0.44
C PHE A 564 31.64 17.91 1.35
N ASP A 565 31.75 19.00 2.11
CA ASP A 565 32.78 19.18 3.14
C ASP A 565 32.13 19.02 4.52
N PHE A 566 32.39 17.89 5.16
CA PHE A 566 31.91 17.57 6.51
C PHE A 566 32.82 18.15 7.60
N GLY A 567 34.01 18.64 7.25
CA GLY A 567 34.94 19.29 8.17
C GLY A 567 34.57 20.74 8.47
N THR A 568 33.88 21.43 7.56
CA THR A 568 33.52 22.85 7.74
C THR A 568 32.02 23.11 7.84
N THR A 569 31.65 24.26 8.38
CA THR A 569 30.25 24.73 8.45
C THR A 569 29.75 25.34 7.14
N ARG A 570 30.53 25.29 6.06
CA ARG A 570 30.10 25.79 4.76
C ARG A 570 28.95 24.93 4.23
N CYS A 571 27.89 25.58 3.75
CA CYS A 571 26.83 24.90 3.03
C CYS A 571 27.37 24.35 1.70
N SER A 572 27.18 23.06 1.45
CA SER A 572 27.33 22.50 0.11
C SER A 572 26.35 23.16 -0.86
N ASN A 573 26.75 23.26 -2.13
CA ASN A 573 25.86 23.78 -3.16
C ASN A 573 24.70 22.80 -3.36
N LYS A 574 23.47 23.26 -3.13
CA LYS A 574 22.24 22.46 -3.34
C LYS A 574 21.95 22.15 -4.81
N LYS A 575 22.68 22.79 -5.72
CA LYS A 575 22.56 22.66 -7.17
C LYS A 575 23.92 22.93 -7.80
N ALA A 576 24.32 22.09 -8.74
CA ALA A 576 25.50 22.27 -9.57
C ALA A 576 25.20 21.82 -11.00
N THR A 577 25.61 22.62 -11.99
CA THR A 577 25.47 22.29 -13.42
C THR A 577 26.86 22.08 -14.01
N THR A 578 27.07 20.91 -14.60
CA THR A 578 28.31 20.51 -15.27
C THR A 578 28.02 20.31 -16.75
N VAL A 579 28.79 20.97 -17.62
CA VAL A 579 28.74 20.72 -19.06
C VAL A 579 29.69 19.57 -19.37
N VAL A 580 29.17 18.51 -19.97
CA VAL A 580 29.93 17.31 -20.36
C VAL A 580 29.89 17.13 -21.87
N THR A 581 30.96 16.57 -22.43
CA THR A 581 31.05 16.24 -23.85
C THR A 581 30.68 14.78 -24.06
N ALA A 582 29.75 14.51 -24.97
CA ALA A 582 29.36 13.16 -25.33
C ALA A 582 30.52 12.44 -26.07
N VAL A 583 30.87 11.25 -25.61
CA VAL A 583 31.90 10.37 -26.21
C VAL A 583 31.30 9.31 -27.14
N ALA A 584 29.98 9.17 -27.14
CA ALA A 584 29.24 8.29 -28.04
C ALA A 584 27.92 8.93 -28.43
N SER A 585 27.39 8.52 -29.58
CA SER A 585 26.04 8.92 -30.02
C SER A 585 25.00 7.96 -29.46
N GLY A 586 23.87 8.47 -28.97
CA GLY A 586 22.78 7.64 -28.46
C GLY A 586 21.70 8.45 -27.76
N ARG A 587 20.66 7.77 -27.28
CA ARG A 587 19.63 8.36 -26.42
C ARG A 587 20.10 8.26 -24.97
N ALA A 588 20.12 9.36 -24.23
CA ALA A 588 20.35 9.33 -22.80
C ALA A 588 19.17 8.63 -22.12
N ASP A 589 19.40 7.42 -21.63
CA ASP A 589 18.38 6.56 -21.03
C ASP A 589 18.45 6.59 -19.50
N ALA A 590 19.64 6.75 -18.94
CA ALA A 590 19.84 6.83 -17.50
C ALA A 590 21.08 7.65 -17.12
N ILE A 591 21.12 8.06 -15.85
CA ILE A 591 22.31 8.62 -15.21
C ILE A 591 22.83 7.60 -14.21
N VAL A 592 24.12 7.32 -14.24
CA VAL A 592 24.78 6.45 -13.26
C VAL A 592 25.56 7.32 -12.31
N MET A 593 25.32 7.16 -11.01
CA MET A 593 25.92 7.92 -9.92
C MET A 593 26.66 6.97 -8.97
N TRP A 594 27.80 7.44 -8.46
CA TRP A 594 28.46 6.85 -7.29
C TRP A 594 29.21 7.97 -6.55
N TRP A 595 29.87 7.63 -5.45
CA TRP A 595 30.59 8.61 -4.65
C TRP A 595 31.97 8.10 -4.21
N SER A 596 32.85 9.03 -3.87
CA SER A 596 34.07 8.75 -3.13
C SER A 596 34.14 9.61 -1.87
N VAL A 597 34.78 9.07 -0.85
CA VAL A 597 34.96 9.71 0.46
C VAL A 597 36.45 9.76 0.77
N ASP A 598 36.92 10.91 1.25
CA ASP A 598 38.31 11.17 1.62
C ASP A 598 38.52 11.09 3.14
N PHE A 599 39.49 10.27 3.53
CA PHE A 599 39.92 10.02 4.91
C PHE A 599 41.26 10.73 5.23
N GLY A 600 41.81 11.51 4.31
CA GLY A 600 43.04 12.28 4.44
C GLY A 600 44.29 11.58 3.91
N ASP A 601 45.33 12.35 3.64
CA ASP A 601 46.63 11.90 3.11
C ASP A 601 46.53 11.06 1.81
N GLY A 602 45.50 11.33 0.99
CA GLY A 602 45.24 10.64 -0.28
C GLY A 602 44.51 9.30 -0.16
N VAL A 603 44.12 8.89 1.05
CA VAL A 603 43.32 7.68 1.27
C VAL A 603 41.85 7.98 1.02
N THR A 604 41.29 7.35 -0.01
CA THR A 604 39.88 7.50 -0.37
C THR A 604 39.20 6.14 -0.48
N TYR A 605 37.90 6.12 -0.18
CA TYR A 605 37.03 4.98 -0.42
C TYR A 605 36.04 5.34 -1.54
N CYS A 606 35.79 4.44 -2.50
CA CYS A 606 34.99 4.73 -3.69
C CYS A 606 33.98 3.61 -3.97
N THR A 607 32.72 3.97 -4.21
CA THR A 607 31.63 3.02 -4.51
C THR A 607 31.47 2.72 -6.00
N ALA A 608 32.42 3.14 -6.85
CA ALA A 608 32.44 2.77 -8.26
C ALA A 608 32.63 1.25 -8.43
N SER A 609 31.93 0.64 -9.38
CA SER A 609 32.02 -0.80 -9.66
C SER A 609 33.43 -1.30 -10.02
N SER A 610 34.32 -0.41 -10.46
CA SER A 610 35.72 -0.69 -10.80
C SER A 610 36.73 -0.20 -9.76
N GLY A 611 36.25 0.47 -8.69
CA GLY A 611 37.08 1.17 -7.71
C GLY A 611 37.09 0.56 -6.30
N ALA A 612 36.10 -0.28 -5.96
CA ALA A 612 36.14 -1.07 -4.72
C ALA A 612 37.10 -2.25 -4.92
N GLN A 613 38.15 -2.36 -4.10
CA GLN A 613 39.10 -3.47 -4.21
C GLN A 613 38.46 -4.80 -3.77
N ASN A 614 37.39 -4.74 -2.96
CA ASN A 614 36.51 -5.85 -2.60
C ASN A 614 35.08 -5.66 -3.14
N TRP A 615 34.41 -6.77 -3.45
CA TRP A 615 32.98 -6.78 -3.78
C TRP A 615 32.13 -6.51 -2.54
N GLN A 616 31.03 -5.78 -2.70
CA GLN A 616 30.14 -5.37 -1.62
C GLN A 616 28.70 -5.21 -2.13
N ASP A 617 27.71 -5.32 -1.24
CA ASP A 617 26.30 -5.09 -1.59
C ASP A 617 25.62 -3.95 -0.81
N HIS A 618 26.15 -3.66 0.39
CA HIS A 618 25.64 -2.57 1.23
C HIS A 618 25.73 -1.22 0.49
N TRP A 619 26.83 -0.98 -0.24
CA TRP A 619 26.96 0.13 -1.19
C TRP A 619 27.16 -0.35 -2.61
N VAL A 620 26.34 0.20 -3.52
CA VAL A 620 26.44 -0.05 -4.96
C VAL A 620 26.21 1.27 -5.71
N PRO A 621 26.62 1.40 -6.98
CA PRO A 621 26.23 2.53 -7.81
C PRO A 621 24.71 2.68 -7.91
N VAL A 622 24.27 3.92 -8.08
CA VAL A 622 22.85 4.26 -8.19
C VAL A 622 22.54 4.72 -9.61
N VAL A 623 21.51 4.12 -10.20
CA VAL A 623 20.97 4.49 -11.50
C VAL A 623 19.73 5.35 -11.33
N PHE A 624 19.65 6.42 -12.10
CA PHE A 624 18.47 7.26 -12.26
C PHE A 624 17.95 7.11 -13.69
N PRO A 625 17.00 6.18 -13.93
CA PRO A 625 16.47 5.99 -15.27
C PRO A 625 15.56 7.15 -15.67
N LEU A 626 15.74 7.65 -16.88
CA LEU A 626 14.98 8.76 -17.45
C LEU A 626 13.68 8.24 -18.08
N THR A 627 12.64 9.08 -18.14
CA THR A 627 11.33 8.65 -18.66
C THR A 627 10.95 9.30 -19.99
N THR A 628 11.26 10.58 -20.19
CA THR A 628 10.65 11.38 -21.28
C THR A 628 11.60 12.35 -21.95
N GLN A 629 12.87 12.37 -21.54
CA GLN A 629 13.88 13.20 -22.15
C GLN A 629 14.47 12.44 -23.33
N HIS A 630 13.94 12.67 -24.54
CA HIS A 630 14.61 12.32 -25.79
C HIS A 630 15.87 13.19 -26.00
N VAL A 631 16.75 13.24 -25.01
CA VAL A 631 18.07 13.83 -25.14
C VAL A 631 18.88 12.83 -25.95
N VAL A 632 18.82 13.00 -27.27
CA VAL A 632 19.64 12.26 -28.21
C VAL A 632 20.89 13.09 -28.41
N VAL A 633 22.03 12.51 -28.06
CA VAL A 633 23.34 13.15 -28.17
C VAL A 633 24.08 12.53 -29.34
N ALA A 634 24.78 13.36 -30.11
CA ALA A 634 25.80 12.90 -31.05
C ALA A 634 27.18 12.96 -30.38
N HIS A 635 28.11 12.13 -30.85
CA HIS A 635 29.51 12.23 -30.46
C HIS A 635 30.02 13.68 -30.58
N ALA A 636 30.70 14.15 -29.54
CA ALA A 636 31.19 15.51 -29.35
C ALA A 636 30.15 16.60 -29.05
N ASP A 637 28.86 16.25 -28.93
CA ASP A 637 27.85 17.21 -28.44
C ASP A 637 28.15 17.61 -27.00
N ALA A 638 27.92 18.88 -26.66
CA ALA A 638 27.89 19.33 -25.29
C ALA A 638 26.50 19.04 -24.68
N VAL A 639 26.49 18.58 -23.43
CA VAL A 639 25.28 18.22 -22.67
C VAL A 639 25.38 18.86 -21.28
N GLU A 640 24.30 19.47 -20.81
CA GLU A 640 24.21 20.01 -19.45
C GLU A 640 23.65 18.95 -18.50
N LEU A 641 24.47 18.52 -17.55
CA LEU A 641 24.08 17.66 -16.44
C LEU A 641 23.96 18.51 -15.18
N THR A 642 22.74 18.66 -14.66
CA THR A 642 22.49 19.38 -13.42
C THR A 642 22.19 18.42 -12.29
N ALA A 643 23.02 18.43 -11.25
CA ALA A 643 22.82 17.69 -10.01
C ALA A 643 22.21 18.61 -8.94
N TYR A 644 21.29 18.06 -8.17
CA TYR A 644 20.60 18.72 -7.07
C TYR A 644 20.75 17.89 -5.80
N SER A 645 20.74 18.55 -4.65
CA SER A 645 20.73 17.87 -3.37
C SER A 645 19.91 18.62 -2.31
N ASP A 646 19.21 17.86 -1.47
CA ASP A 646 18.70 18.34 -0.18
C ASP A 646 19.46 17.67 0.99
N SER A 647 18.88 17.68 2.19
CA SER A 647 19.54 17.08 3.36
C SER A 647 19.58 15.55 3.36
N LEU A 648 18.82 14.89 2.48
CA LEU A 648 18.63 13.44 2.42
C LEU A 648 18.75 12.85 1.00
N ARG A 649 18.65 13.67 -0.04
CA ARG A 649 18.44 13.19 -1.41
C ARG A 649 19.36 13.87 -2.39
N ILE A 650 19.73 13.14 -3.43
CA ILE A 650 20.39 13.62 -4.63
C ILE A 650 19.52 13.27 -5.83
N TRP A 651 19.40 14.18 -6.78
CA TRP A 651 18.70 13.94 -8.04
C TRP A 651 19.28 14.77 -9.18
N PHE A 652 18.83 14.49 -10.40
CA PHE A 652 19.44 15.04 -11.60
C PHE A 652 18.44 15.57 -12.62
N ASN A 653 18.93 16.42 -13.52
CA ASN A 653 18.27 16.82 -14.75
C ASN A 653 19.29 16.88 -15.89
N VAL A 654 18.86 16.53 -17.11
CA VAL A 654 19.68 16.58 -18.32
C VAL A 654 19.04 17.53 -19.33
N ALA A 655 19.85 18.36 -19.97
CA ALA A 655 19.41 19.25 -21.03
C ALA A 655 20.48 19.41 -22.12
N HIS A 656 20.07 19.73 -23.35
CA HIS A 656 21.00 20.30 -24.31
C HIS A 656 21.37 21.73 -23.87
N PRO A 657 22.63 22.17 -24.05
CA PRO A 657 23.01 23.54 -23.80
C PRO A 657 22.17 24.47 -24.69
N PRO A 658 21.79 25.65 -24.19
CA PRO A 658 20.95 26.57 -24.94
C PRO A 658 21.64 26.95 -26.25
N GLN A 659 21.03 26.58 -27.38
CA GLN A 659 21.45 27.09 -28.69
C GLN A 659 21.35 28.62 -28.66
N ALA A 660 22.39 29.30 -29.13
CA ALA A 660 22.42 30.75 -29.26
C ALA A 660 21.39 31.23 -30.29
N ALA A 661 20.11 31.27 -29.91
CA ALA A 661 19.03 31.86 -30.67
C ALA A 661 18.19 32.73 -29.73
N THR A 662 18.08 34.00 -30.11
CA THR A 662 17.29 35.07 -29.48
C THR A 662 15.90 34.62 -29.04
N ILE A 663 15.74 34.30 -27.76
CA ILE A 663 14.45 34.27 -27.08
C ILE A 663 14.57 35.21 -25.89
N LYS A 664 13.74 36.26 -25.87
CA LYS A 664 13.60 37.15 -24.71
C LYS A 664 13.36 36.26 -23.49
N ARG A 665 14.26 36.31 -22.50
CA ARG A 665 14.04 35.69 -21.19
C ARG A 665 12.67 36.14 -20.69
N ALA A 666 11.66 35.28 -20.83
CA ALA A 666 10.50 35.37 -19.96
C ALA A 666 11.08 35.28 -18.54
N LYS A 667 10.66 36.19 -17.65
CA LYS A 667 10.92 36.01 -16.23
C LYS A 667 10.27 34.69 -15.82
N VAL A 668 11.04 33.62 -15.85
CA VAL A 668 10.71 32.39 -15.13
C VAL A 668 11.01 32.75 -13.68
N ASP A 669 9.98 32.82 -12.86
CA ASP A 669 10.17 33.01 -11.43
C ASP A 669 11.01 31.83 -10.92
N GLU A 670 12.24 32.10 -10.46
CA GLU A 670 13.21 31.14 -9.89
C GLU A 670 12.71 30.41 -8.62
N LYS A 671 11.40 30.48 -8.32
CA LYS A 671 10.81 29.93 -7.10
C LYS A 671 10.20 28.53 -7.25
N ASP A 672 10.03 28.01 -8.47
CA ASP A 672 9.35 26.71 -8.70
C ASP A 672 10.22 25.59 -9.29
N ASP A 673 11.45 25.85 -9.75
CA ASP A 673 12.34 24.81 -10.34
C ASP A 673 12.97 23.85 -9.31
N ASP A 674 12.81 24.12 -8.00
CA ASP A 674 13.38 23.33 -6.89
C ASP A 674 12.53 22.11 -6.50
N ILE A 675 11.33 21.96 -7.07
CA ILE A 675 10.44 20.83 -6.80
C ILE A 675 10.38 19.96 -8.06
N ALA A 676 11.11 18.84 -8.07
CA ALA A 676 10.95 17.79 -9.07
C ALA A 676 9.45 17.57 -9.36
N ALA A 677 9.04 17.78 -10.61
CA ALA A 677 7.64 17.74 -11.01
C ALA A 677 6.99 16.44 -10.50
N ALA A 678 5.85 16.57 -9.81
CA ALA A 678 5.14 15.43 -9.28
C ALA A 678 4.68 14.51 -10.43
N CYS A 679 4.55 13.20 -10.15
CA CYS A 679 4.02 12.25 -11.11
C CYS A 679 2.64 12.71 -11.62
N ILE A 680 2.49 12.78 -12.94
CA ILE A 680 1.23 13.15 -13.61
C ILE A 680 0.54 11.96 -14.28
N CYS A 681 1.21 10.83 -14.51
CA CYS A 681 0.59 9.64 -15.09
C CYS A 681 -0.19 8.80 -14.07
N GLY A 682 0.10 8.92 -12.78
CA GLY A 682 -0.47 8.10 -11.71
C GLY A 682 0.29 6.78 -11.48
N LEU A 683 0.78 6.12 -12.53
CA LEU A 683 1.42 4.81 -12.44
C LEU A 683 2.73 4.81 -11.61
N HIS A 684 3.56 5.85 -11.68
CA HIS A 684 4.75 5.97 -10.81
C HIS A 684 4.43 6.12 -9.32
N LEU A 685 3.17 6.32 -8.94
CA LEU A 685 2.76 6.35 -7.53
C LEU A 685 2.53 4.95 -6.96
N ILE A 686 2.30 3.96 -7.82
CA ILE A 686 1.91 2.60 -7.43
C ILE A 686 2.88 1.52 -7.94
N CYS A 687 3.69 1.81 -8.95
CA CYS A 687 4.66 0.86 -9.52
C CYS A 687 6.10 1.14 -9.02
N ASN A 688 6.78 0.11 -8.52
CA ASN A 688 8.24 0.08 -8.40
C ASN A 688 8.89 -0.26 -9.76
N ALA A 689 10.23 -0.20 -9.83
CA ALA A 689 10.98 -0.42 -11.06
C ALA A 689 10.73 -1.80 -11.70
N GLU A 690 10.59 -2.83 -10.88
CA GLU A 690 10.27 -4.18 -11.31
C GLU A 690 8.89 -4.24 -11.95
N ARG A 691 7.87 -3.60 -11.35
CA ARG A 691 6.52 -3.54 -11.92
C ARG A 691 6.47 -2.70 -13.20
N VAL A 692 7.19 -1.57 -13.28
CA VAL A 692 7.31 -0.81 -14.53
C VAL A 692 7.94 -1.67 -15.62
N SER A 693 9.04 -2.37 -15.31
CA SER A 693 9.71 -3.29 -16.23
C SER A 693 8.80 -4.44 -16.66
N MET A 694 7.93 -4.93 -15.76
CA MET A 694 6.97 -6.00 -16.05
C MET A 694 5.89 -5.51 -17.02
N LEU A 695 5.37 -4.30 -16.80
CA LEU A 695 4.31 -3.70 -17.62
C LEU A 695 4.83 -3.29 -19.01
N THR A 696 6.11 -2.97 -19.14
CA THR A 696 6.74 -2.55 -20.41
C THR A 696 7.41 -3.71 -21.15
N ASN A 697 7.32 -4.93 -20.60
CA ASN A 697 7.82 -6.15 -21.24
C ASN A 697 6.84 -6.63 -22.31
N LYS A 698 7.04 -6.15 -23.54
CA LYS A 698 6.19 -6.49 -24.69
C LYS A 698 6.05 -7.99 -24.93
N PRO A 699 7.12 -8.82 -24.97
CA PRO A 699 6.98 -10.27 -25.10
C PRO A 699 6.05 -10.90 -24.05
N ARG A 700 6.12 -10.44 -22.80
CA ARG A 700 5.23 -10.90 -21.72
C ARG A 700 3.78 -10.53 -22.01
N THR A 701 3.51 -9.27 -22.33
CA THR A 701 2.15 -8.79 -22.66
C THR A 701 1.58 -9.51 -23.89
N ASP A 702 2.39 -9.74 -24.92
CA ASP A 702 2.00 -10.45 -26.13
C ASP A 702 1.63 -11.93 -25.83
N ALA A 703 2.33 -12.59 -24.90
CA ALA A 703 2.00 -13.95 -24.47
C ALA A 703 0.64 -14.03 -23.76
N TYR A 704 0.35 -13.10 -22.84
CA TYR A 704 -0.97 -13.01 -22.20
C TYR A 704 -2.08 -12.68 -23.22
N ALA A 705 -1.81 -11.76 -24.14
CA ALA A 705 -2.76 -11.40 -25.19
C ALA A 705 -3.08 -12.60 -26.10
N ALA A 706 -2.06 -13.35 -26.52
CA ALA A 706 -2.23 -14.53 -27.37
C ALA A 706 -2.99 -15.65 -26.65
N ALA A 707 -2.64 -15.93 -25.39
CA ALA A 707 -3.34 -16.92 -24.58
C ALA A 707 -4.82 -16.56 -24.37
N LEU A 708 -5.11 -15.29 -24.06
CA LEU A 708 -6.49 -14.83 -23.89
C LEU A 708 -7.30 -14.93 -25.19
N ARG A 709 -6.71 -14.55 -26.33
CA ARG A 709 -7.36 -14.71 -27.65
C ARG A 709 -7.65 -16.17 -27.97
N ASP A 710 -6.73 -17.09 -27.67
CA ASP A 710 -6.92 -18.52 -27.86
C ASP A 710 -8.06 -19.08 -26.97
N ILE A 711 -8.13 -18.65 -25.70
CA ILE A 711 -9.20 -19.03 -24.77
C ILE A 711 -10.56 -18.54 -25.29
N VAL A 712 -10.65 -17.27 -25.68
CA VAL A 712 -11.87 -16.68 -26.25
C VAL A 712 -12.30 -17.43 -27.51
N ALA A 713 -11.37 -17.70 -28.44
CA ALA A 713 -11.66 -18.45 -29.66
C ALA A 713 -12.18 -19.86 -29.36
N GLY A 714 -11.60 -20.55 -28.38
CA GLY A 714 -12.04 -21.87 -27.93
C GLY A 714 -13.46 -21.87 -27.37
N LEU A 715 -13.77 -20.91 -26.48
CA LEU A 715 -15.09 -20.75 -25.87
C LEU A 715 -16.18 -20.35 -26.87
N VAL A 716 -15.84 -19.54 -27.88
CA VAL A 716 -16.78 -19.14 -28.95
C VAL A 716 -17.03 -20.28 -29.94
N ALA A 717 -16.02 -21.10 -30.24
CA ALA A 717 -16.14 -22.22 -31.18
C ALA A 717 -16.95 -23.40 -30.62
N HIS A 718 -17.01 -23.56 -29.29
CA HIS A 718 -17.69 -24.66 -28.61
C HIS A 718 -18.75 -24.15 -27.62
N PRO A 719 -19.82 -23.49 -28.08
CA PRO A 719 -20.88 -23.00 -27.21
C PRO A 719 -21.66 -24.18 -26.61
N THR A 720 -21.86 -24.16 -25.29
CA THR A 720 -22.57 -25.21 -24.55
C THR A 720 -24.10 -25.06 -24.58
N SER A 721 -24.64 -23.90 -24.99
CA SER A 721 -26.08 -23.63 -25.16
C SER A 721 -26.39 -22.43 -26.09
N GLU A 722 -27.66 -22.25 -26.49
CA GLU A 722 -28.12 -21.10 -27.31
C GLU A 722 -28.10 -19.75 -26.55
N GLN A 723 -28.26 -19.74 -25.23
CA GLN A 723 -28.13 -18.55 -24.37
C GLN A 723 -26.66 -18.12 -24.16
N GLU A 724 -25.71 -19.06 -24.29
CA GLU A 724 -24.25 -18.84 -24.21
C GLU A 724 -23.61 -18.46 -25.55
N ARG A 725 -24.42 -18.24 -26.61
CA ARG A 725 -23.99 -17.48 -27.81
C ARG A 725 -23.81 -15.98 -27.52
N SER A 726 -24.09 -15.55 -26.29
CA SER A 726 -23.91 -14.20 -25.78
C SER A 726 -22.43 -13.86 -25.55
N SER A 727 -22.16 -12.57 -25.39
CA SER A 727 -20.85 -12.00 -25.10
C SER A 727 -20.23 -12.55 -23.81
N LEU A 728 -18.93 -12.83 -23.84
CA LEU A 728 -18.20 -13.44 -22.72
C LEU A 728 -18.03 -12.49 -21.53
N SER A 729 -17.98 -13.07 -20.32
CA SER A 729 -17.65 -12.36 -19.09
C SER A 729 -16.25 -12.68 -18.58
N VAL A 730 -15.52 -11.65 -18.13
CA VAL A 730 -14.16 -11.73 -17.60
C VAL A 730 -14.09 -11.10 -16.22
N LEU A 731 -13.42 -11.79 -15.30
CA LEU A 731 -13.04 -11.25 -13.98
C LEU A 731 -11.51 -11.22 -13.88
N ASP A 732 -10.96 -10.04 -13.64
CA ASP A 732 -9.54 -9.82 -13.36
C ASP A 732 -9.34 -9.66 -11.85
N ILE A 733 -8.50 -10.52 -11.27
CA ILE A 733 -8.23 -10.58 -9.82
C ILE A 733 -6.77 -10.24 -9.48
N SER A 734 -6.08 -9.47 -10.32
CA SER A 734 -4.72 -8.99 -10.07
C SER A 734 -4.68 -7.46 -9.98
N ASP A 735 -3.83 -6.95 -9.09
CA ASP A 735 -3.68 -5.51 -8.92
C ASP A 735 -2.89 -4.91 -10.09
N GLY A 736 -3.34 -3.74 -10.55
CA GLY A 736 -2.67 -2.96 -11.57
C GLY A 736 -2.40 -3.72 -12.87
N SER A 737 -3.23 -4.72 -13.20
CA SER A 737 -3.00 -5.66 -14.29
C SER A 737 -3.51 -5.14 -15.65
N PHE A 738 -2.84 -5.59 -16.71
CA PHE A 738 -3.33 -5.56 -18.08
C PHE A 738 -4.48 -6.51 -18.35
N GLY A 739 -4.79 -7.47 -17.47
CA GLY A 739 -5.80 -8.51 -17.70
C GLY A 739 -7.13 -7.94 -18.21
N ALA A 740 -7.67 -6.95 -17.50
CA ALA A 740 -8.90 -6.27 -17.88
C ALA A 740 -8.81 -5.49 -19.22
N LEU A 741 -7.68 -4.82 -19.49
CA LEU A 741 -7.47 -4.08 -20.75
C LEU A 741 -7.28 -5.03 -21.94
N LEU A 742 -6.57 -6.14 -21.75
CA LEU A 742 -6.42 -7.22 -22.73
C LEU A 742 -7.78 -7.79 -23.09
N ALA A 743 -8.62 -8.07 -22.08
CA ALA A 743 -9.99 -8.52 -22.31
C ALA A 743 -10.81 -7.49 -23.08
N ALA A 744 -10.70 -6.20 -22.73
CA ALA A 744 -11.43 -5.12 -23.40
C ALA A 744 -11.03 -4.90 -24.86
N SER A 745 -9.82 -5.33 -25.25
CA SER A 745 -9.34 -5.29 -26.63
C SER A 745 -9.98 -6.35 -27.55
N ILE A 746 -10.75 -7.29 -26.98
CA ILE A 746 -11.36 -8.40 -27.71
C ILE A 746 -12.88 -8.17 -27.80
N ASP A 747 -13.40 -8.00 -29.02
CA ASP A 747 -14.80 -7.62 -29.26
C ASP A 747 -15.83 -8.62 -28.70
N GLN A 748 -15.48 -9.90 -28.60
CA GLN A 748 -16.37 -10.95 -28.08
C GLN A 748 -16.57 -10.88 -26.56
N VAL A 749 -15.75 -10.10 -25.85
CA VAL A 749 -15.87 -9.87 -24.41
C VAL A 749 -16.68 -8.60 -24.17
N ALA A 750 -17.83 -8.72 -23.48
CA ALA A 750 -18.67 -7.55 -23.18
C ALA A 750 -18.72 -7.18 -21.71
N ASN A 751 -18.51 -8.14 -20.80
CA ASN A 751 -18.69 -7.92 -19.37
C ASN A 751 -17.37 -8.10 -18.64
N ILE A 752 -16.70 -7.02 -18.25
CA ILE A 752 -15.38 -7.07 -17.63
C ILE A 752 -15.44 -6.46 -16.24
N THR A 753 -15.01 -7.21 -15.23
CA THR A 753 -14.82 -6.70 -13.87
C THR A 753 -13.35 -6.86 -13.49
N SER A 754 -12.74 -5.83 -12.91
CA SER A 754 -11.38 -5.88 -12.39
C SER A 754 -11.36 -5.50 -10.91
N ILE A 755 -10.60 -6.25 -10.12
CA ILE A 755 -10.49 -6.08 -8.68
C ILE A 755 -9.12 -5.47 -8.34
N GLU A 756 -9.16 -4.29 -7.73
CA GLU A 756 -7.98 -3.56 -7.28
C GLU A 756 -7.97 -3.48 -5.75
N SER A 757 -6.94 -4.03 -5.12
CA SER A 757 -6.88 -4.10 -3.66
C SER A 757 -6.60 -2.73 -3.02
N LYS A 758 -6.06 -1.76 -3.78
CA LYS A 758 -5.76 -0.40 -3.31
C LYS A 758 -6.67 0.62 -3.98
N GLN A 759 -7.31 1.48 -3.18
CA GLN A 759 -8.20 2.53 -3.67
C GLN A 759 -7.51 3.48 -4.68
N VAL A 760 -6.25 3.81 -4.46
CA VAL A 760 -5.47 4.65 -5.39
C VAL A 760 -5.27 3.97 -6.75
N SER A 761 -5.07 2.65 -6.77
CA SER A 761 -4.92 1.87 -7.99
C SER A 761 -6.26 1.80 -8.73
N ALA A 762 -7.35 1.49 -8.02
CA ALA A 762 -8.71 1.50 -8.58
C ALA A 762 -9.03 2.81 -9.30
N LEU A 763 -8.77 3.96 -8.65
CA LEU A 763 -8.98 5.28 -9.25
C LEU A 763 -8.13 5.53 -10.50
N ILE A 764 -6.89 5.04 -10.54
CA ILE A 764 -6.02 5.19 -11.70
C ILE A 764 -6.53 4.35 -12.87
N PHE A 765 -6.92 3.10 -12.62
CA PHE A 765 -7.44 2.20 -13.66
C PHE A 765 -8.84 2.58 -14.14
N GLU A 766 -9.70 3.14 -13.27
CA GLU A 766 -10.96 3.78 -13.69
C GLU A 766 -10.69 4.91 -14.68
N GLN A 767 -9.72 5.79 -14.39
CA GLN A 767 -9.37 6.89 -15.29
C GLN A 767 -8.79 6.39 -16.63
N ILE A 768 -8.04 5.28 -16.63
CA ILE A 768 -7.56 4.62 -17.86
C ILE A 768 -8.75 4.06 -18.65
N ALA A 769 -9.69 3.38 -17.99
CA ALA A 769 -10.90 2.85 -18.64
C ALA A 769 -11.73 3.96 -19.28
N SER A 770 -12.01 5.05 -18.55
CA SER A 770 -12.76 6.19 -19.09
C SER A 770 -12.02 6.91 -20.22
N HIS A 771 -10.68 6.95 -20.18
CA HIS A 771 -9.88 7.53 -21.26
C HIS A 771 -10.12 6.82 -22.60
N HIS A 772 -10.39 5.52 -22.54
CA HIS A 772 -10.69 4.66 -23.70
C HIS A 772 -12.19 4.41 -23.93
N ALA A 773 -13.06 5.15 -23.23
CA ALA A 773 -14.52 4.99 -23.30
C ALA A 773 -14.99 3.54 -23.03
N LEU A 774 -14.39 2.88 -22.04
CA LEU A 774 -14.71 1.51 -21.65
C LEU A 774 -15.74 1.42 -20.52
N ASP A 775 -16.27 2.54 -20.02
CA ASP A 775 -17.15 2.61 -18.85
C ASP A 775 -18.41 1.72 -18.97
N ASP A 776 -18.88 1.48 -20.20
CA ASP A 776 -20.06 0.66 -20.48
C ASP A 776 -19.80 -0.86 -20.43
N ARG A 777 -18.52 -1.30 -20.44
CA ARG A 777 -18.13 -2.72 -20.51
C ARG A 777 -17.14 -3.15 -19.40
N LEU A 778 -16.46 -2.20 -18.78
CA LEU A 778 -15.42 -2.44 -17.77
C LEU A 778 -15.78 -1.74 -16.45
N THR A 779 -15.88 -2.52 -15.38
CA THR A 779 -16.04 -2.02 -14.02
C THR A 779 -14.79 -2.35 -13.20
N ILE A 780 -14.21 -1.32 -12.58
CA ILE A 780 -13.11 -1.46 -11.63
C ILE A 780 -13.68 -1.37 -10.22
N LEU A 781 -13.34 -2.32 -9.35
CA LEU A 781 -13.76 -2.34 -7.96
C LEU A 781 -12.54 -2.18 -7.04
N GLY A 782 -12.55 -1.16 -6.19
CA GLY A 782 -11.56 -0.96 -5.14
C GLY A 782 -11.88 -1.81 -3.91
N CYS A 783 -11.71 -3.13 -4.01
CA CYS A 783 -12.03 -4.07 -2.92
C CYS A 783 -11.16 -5.33 -2.97
N GLY A 784 -11.25 -6.15 -1.93
CA GLY A 784 -10.79 -7.54 -1.96
C GLY A 784 -11.81 -8.47 -2.64
N VAL A 785 -11.47 -9.76 -2.75
CA VAL A 785 -12.40 -10.76 -3.31
C VAL A 785 -13.41 -11.29 -2.28
N LYS A 786 -13.16 -11.08 -0.98
CA LYS A 786 -14.03 -11.52 0.09
C LYS A 786 -15.40 -10.85 -0.03
N GLY A 787 -16.46 -11.66 -0.03
CA GLY A 787 -17.84 -11.17 -0.13
C GLY A 787 -18.25 -10.72 -1.53
N LEU A 788 -17.44 -10.96 -2.57
CA LEU A 788 -17.90 -10.76 -3.95
C LEU A 788 -19.04 -11.71 -4.28
N LEU A 789 -20.03 -11.19 -5.01
CA LEU A 789 -21.25 -11.87 -5.43
C LEU A 789 -21.46 -11.55 -6.91
N VAL A 790 -22.25 -12.37 -7.60
CA VAL A 790 -22.55 -12.15 -9.03
C VAL A 790 -23.14 -10.76 -9.28
N GLU A 791 -23.89 -10.21 -8.32
CA GLU A 791 -24.46 -8.85 -8.40
C GLU A 791 -23.43 -7.71 -8.36
N HIS A 792 -22.22 -7.97 -7.87
CA HIS A 792 -21.11 -7.03 -7.91
C HIS A 792 -20.39 -7.03 -9.27
N LEU A 793 -20.60 -8.06 -10.08
CA LEU A 793 -19.94 -8.20 -11.38
C LEU A 793 -20.62 -7.33 -12.44
N HIS A 794 -19.81 -6.83 -13.37
CA HIS A 794 -20.30 -6.15 -14.56
C HIS A 794 -21.27 -7.07 -15.33
N GLY A 795 -22.43 -6.54 -15.70
CA GLY A 795 -23.46 -7.31 -16.40
C GLY A 795 -24.21 -8.35 -15.54
N GLN A 796 -23.82 -8.56 -14.27
CA GLN A 796 -24.46 -9.49 -13.32
C GLN A 796 -24.56 -10.93 -13.84
N VAL A 797 -23.55 -11.39 -14.57
CA VAL A 797 -23.47 -12.75 -15.12
C VAL A 797 -22.30 -13.52 -14.49
N PRO A 798 -22.37 -14.86 -14.43
CA PRO A 798 -21.23 -15.70 -14.05
C PRO A 798 -20.02 -15.48 -14.97
N VAL A 799 -18.83 -15.71 -14.42
CA VAL A 799 -17.55 -15.45 -15.09
C VAL A 799 -17.16 -16.61 -16.00
N ASP A 800 -16.86 -16.33 -17.27
CA ASP A 800 -16.37 -17.34 -18.22
C ASP A 800 -14.84 -17.41 -18.28
N ILE A 801 -14.16 -16.32 -17.97
CA ILE A 801 -12.69 -16.28 -17.93
C ILE A 801 -12.24 -15.55 -16.67
N LEU A 802 -11.51 -16.26 -15.82
CA LEU A 802 -10.81 -15.66 -14.69
C LEU A 802 -9.39 -15.34 -15.14
N VAL A 803 -9.02 -14.07 -15.14
CA VAL A 803 -7.71 -13.59 -15.58
C VAL A 803 -6.93 -13.04 -14.38
N GLY A 804 -5.62 -13.24 -14.41
CA GLY A 804 -4.70 -12.43 -13.64
C GLY A 804 -3.29 -12.51 -14.23
N GLU A 805 -2.49 -11.50 -13.95
CA GLU A 805 -1.02 -11.55 -14.11
C GLU A 805 -0.27 -12.19 -12.93
N PRO A 806 -1.00 -12.74 -11.94
CA PRO A 806 -0.63 -12.79 -10.52
C PRO A 806 0.35 -11.70 -10.05
N PHE A 807 -0.14 -10.47 -9.84
CA PHE A 807 0.64 -9.39 -9.23
C PHE A 807 -0.20 -8.65 -8.18
N TYR A 808 0.42 -8.31 -7.04
CA TYR A 808 -0.22 -7.67 -5.89
C TYR A 808 0.75 -6.70 -5.22
N TYR A 809 0.34 -5.44 -5.01
CA TYR A 809 1.27 -4.41 -4.53
C TYR A 809 1.88 -4.72 -3.16
N ALA A 810 1.10 -5.33 -2.26
CA ALA A 810 1.56 -5.67 -0.92
C ALA A 810 2.57 -6.85 -0.91
N MET A 811 2.71 -7.56 -2.04
CA MET A 811 3.58 -8.74 -2.20
C MET A 811 4.57 -8.55 -3.36
N GLN A 812 4.83 -7.31 -3.82
CA GLN A 812 5.48 -7.01 -5.10
C GLN A 812 6.88 -7.64 -5.31
N ASN A 813 7.57 -8.03 -4.24
CA ASN A 813 8.89 -8.67 -4.25
C ASN A 813 8.87 -10.18 -3.99
N LEU A 814 7.70 -10.78 -3.77
CA LEU A 814 7.52 -12.17 -3.36
C LEU A 814 6.74 -12.94 -4.43
N PRO A 815 7.38 -13.39 -5.53
CA PRO A 815 6.68 -14.03 -6.64
C PRO A 815 5.93 -15.32 -6.25
N ILE A 816 6.49 -16.09 -5.31
CA ILE A 816 5.84 -17.31 -4.79
C ILE A 816 4.54 -16.94 -4.05
N TRP A 817 4.57 -15.90 -3.23
CA TRP A 817 3.39 -15.41 -2.51
C TRP A 817 2.35 -14.85 -3.47
N GLN A 818 2.76 -14.15 -4.53
CA GLN A 818 1.83 -13.67 -5.57
C GLN A 818 1.11 -14.85 -6.26
N ALA A 819 1.82 -15.94 -6.56
CA ALA A 819 1.24 -17.14 -7.17
C ALA A 819 0.24 -17.84 -6.23
N LEU A 820 0.62 -18.04 -4.96
CA LEU A 820 -0.26 -18.62 -3.95
C LEU A 820 -1.48 -17.73 -3.69
N ASN A 821 -1.27 -16.41 -3.60
CA ASN A 821 -2.35 -15.44 -3.41
C ASN A 821 -3.37 -15.49 -4.56
N PHE A 822 -2.90 -15.61 -5.80
CA PHE A 822 -3.79 -15.82 -6.95
C PHE A 822 -4.60 -17.12 -6.81
N TRP A 823 -3.98 -18.21 -6.34
CA TRP A 823 -4.70 -19.48 -6.11
C TRP A 823 -5.78 -19.37 -5.03
N TYR A 824 -5.48 -18.71 -3.91
CA TYR A 824 -6.45 -18.43 -2.85
C TYR A 824 -7.59 -17.54 -3.36
N ARG A 825 -7.27 -16.45 -4.06
CA ARG A 825 -8.28 -15.57 -4.66
C ARG A 825 -9.17 -16.30 -5.65
N ARG A 826 -8.59 -17.13 -6.53
CA ARG A 826 -9.32 -18.01 -7.46
C ARG A 826 -10.25 -18.96 -6.71
N SER A 827 -9.82 -19.49 -5.57
CA SER A 827 -10.62 -20.40 -4.74
C SER A 827 -11.78 -19.67 -4.07
N ALA A 828 -11.55 -18.46 -3.58
CA ALA A 828 -12.55 -17.61 -2.94
C ALA A 828 -13.68 -17.16 -3.89
N VAL A 829 -13.37 -17.02 -5.18
CA VAL A 829 -14.37 -16.64 -6.21
C VAL A 829 -14.92 -17.84 -6.99
N ALA A 830 -14.69 -19.08 -6.52
CA ALA A 830 -15.11 -20.28 -7.23
C ALA A 830 -16.63 -20.30 -7.54
N ASP A 831 -17.44 -19.79 -6.61
CA ASP A 831 -18.91 -19.71 -6.77
C ASP A 831 -19.37 -18.66 -7.81
N LEU A 832 -18.47 -17.79 -8.29
CA LEU A 832 -18.74 -16.82 -9.33
C LEU A 832 -18.39 -17.34 -10.74
N LEU A 833 -17.65 -18.45 -10.81
CA LEU A 833 -17.20 -19.03 -12.08
C LEU A 833 -18.32 -19.83 -12.75
N SER A 834 -18.46 -19.68 -14.07
CA SER A 834 -19.37 -20.51 -14.86
C SER A 834 -18.83 -21.95 -14.96
N ALA A 835 -19.69 -22.91 -15.28
CA ALA A 835 -19.30 -24.32 -15.38
C ALA A 835 -18.25 -24.61 -16.49
N ARG A 836 -18.11 -23.67 -17.44
CA ARG A 836 -17.14 -23.71 -18.54
C ARG A 836 -15.95 -22.78 -18.33
N ALA A 837 -15.83 -22.17 -17.15
CA ALA A 837 -14.86 -21.12 -16.90
C ALA A 837 -13.42 -21.61 -17.15
N VAL A 838 -12.60 -20.76 -17.75
CA VAL A 838 -11.17 -21.00 -17.96
C VAL A 838 -10.36 -20.00 -17.14
N VAL A 839 -9.30 -20.47 -16.48
CA VAL A 839 -8.40 -19.62 -15.69
C VAL A 839 -7.14 -19.33 -16.50
N LEU A 840 -6.73 -18.05 -16.50
CA LEU A 840 -5.49 -17.54 -17.09
C LEU A 840 -4.71 -16.81 -15.98
N PRO A 841 -3.51 -17.27 -15.57
CA PRO A 841 -2.81 -18.47 -16.02
C PRO A 841 -3.54 -19.78 -15.73
N TYR A 842 -3.35 -20.77 -16.61
CA TYR A 842 -3.95 -22.10 -16.48
C TYR A 842 -3.37 -22.88 -15.29
N ARG A 843 -2.05 -22.79 -15.10
CA ARG A 843 -1.33 -23.36 -13.95
C ARG A 843 -0.02 -22.60 -13.71
N ALA A 844 0.55 -22.80 -12.53
CA ALA A 844 1.91 -22.36 -12.23
C ALA A 844 2.76 -23.51 -11.67
N SER A 845 4.06 -23.26 -11.57
CA SER A 845 5.04 -24.15 -10.94
C SER A 845 6.03 -23.32 -10.16
N ILE A 846 6.22 -23.64 -8.87
CA ILE A 846 7.36 -23.13 -8.10
C ILE A 846 8.57 -23.94 -8.55
N ARG A 847 9.57 -23.24 -9.09
CA ARG A 847 10.79 -23.81 -9.66
C ARG A 847 11.97 -23.44 -8.79
N ALA A 848 12.99 -24.30 -8.75
CA ALA A 848 14.21 -24.05 -8.02
C ALA A 848 15.45 -24.53 -8.77
N MET A 849 16.60 -23.94 -8.43
CA MET A 849 17.92 -24.31 -8.94
C MET A 849 18.98 -24.08 -7.87
N GLY A 850 19.77 -25.11 -7.57
CA GLY A 850 20.98 -24.95 -6.76
C GLY A 850 22.05 -24.21 -7.55
N VAL A 851 22.64 -23.18 -6.96
CA VAL A 851 23.66 -22.33 -7.58
C VAL A 851 24.84 -22.09 -6.67
N GLN A 852 25.98 -21.74 -7.27
CA GLN A 852 27.09 -21.08 -6.60
C GLN A 852 27.09 -19.60 -7.01
N PHE A 853 26.70 -18.71 -6.09
CA PHE A 853 26.98 -17.29 -6.22
C PHE A 853 28.44 -16.98 -5.97
N ASP A 854 28.99 -16.02 -6.71
CA ASP A 854 30.38 -15.60 -6.56
C ASP A 854 30.62 -14.96 -5.18
N HIS A 855 29.81 -13.94 -4.82
CA HIS A 855 30.02 -13.16 -3.59
C HIS A 855 28.77 -12.91 -2.73
N LEU A 856 27.55 -13.04 -3.27
CA LEU A 856 26.31 -12.68 -2.54
C LEU A 856 26.16 -13.42 -1.19
N HIS A 857 26.55 -14.69 -1.15
CA HIS A 857 26.51 -15.52 0.06
C HIS A 857 27.47 -15.02 1.18
N GLU A 858 28.44 -14.16 0.85
CA GLU A 858 29.38 -13.59 1.80
C GLU A 858 28.80 -12.43 2.59
N CYS A 859 27.67 -11.86 2.16
CA CYS A 859 26.97 -10.77 2.84
C CYS A 859 26.30 -11.18 4.15
N PHE A 860 26.20 -12.49 4.43
CA PHE A 860 25.44 -13.05 5.56
C PHE A 860 26.26 -14.06 6.34
N GLY A 861 25.88 -14.30 7.60
CA GLY A 861 26.54 -15.25 8.49
C GLY A 861 27.67 -14.63 9.31
N THR A 862 28.57 -15.46 9.84
CA THR A 862 29.60 -15.04 10.80
C THR A 862 30.77 -14.28 10.16
N VAL A 863 31.39 -13.41 10.96
CA VAL A 863 32.57 -12.59 10.62
C VAL A 863 33.81 -12.92 11.48
N ASP A 864 33.64 -13.62 12.59
CA ASP A 864 34.68 -14.02 13.54
C ASP A 864 35.48 -12.84 14.14
N SER A 865 36.55 -12.42 13.47
CA SER A 865 37.42 -11.32 13.89
C SER A 865 37.59 -10.32 12.76
N VAL A 866 37.18 -9.07 13.03
CA VAL A 866 37.25 -7.95 12.07
C VAL A 866 38.21 -6.91 12.61
N SER A 867 39.22 -6.54 11.81
CA SER A 867 40.26 -5.57 12.20
C SER A 867 40.94 -5.86 13.56
N GLY A 868 40.99 -7.14 13.94
CA GLY A 868 41.56 -7.62 15.21
C GLY A 868 40.63 -7.55 16.43
N PHE A 869 39.34 -7.25 16.23
CA PHE A 869 38.32 -7.26 17.30
C PHE A 869 37.48 -8.53 17.23
N ASN A 870 37.23 -9.14 18.38
CA ASN A 870 36.38 -10.31 18.54
C ASN A 870 34.91 -9.94 18.37
N HIS A 871 34.23 -10.54 17.38
CA HIS A 871 32.82 -10.32 17.08
C HIS A 871 31.92 -11.53 17.45
N ALA A 872 32.42 -12.47 18.26
CA ALA A 872 31.64 -13.65 18.67
C ALA A 872 30.22 -13.34 19.23
N PRO A 873 29.98 -12.25 19.99
CA PRO A 873 28.61 -11.89 20.41
C PRO A 873 27.68 -11.55 19.24
N PHE A 874 28.20 -10.92 18.19
CA PHE A 874 27.44 -10.66 16.95
C PHE A 874 27.20 -11.97 16.18
N ASP A 875 28.23 -12.80 16.04
CA ASP A 875 28.16 -14.08 15.31
C ASP A 875 27.14 -15.04 15.92
N ALA A 876 26.94 -15.00 17.25
CA ALA A 876 25.95 -15.82 17.95
C ALA A 876 24.50 -15.56 17.48
N LEU A 877 24.24 -14.43 16.81
CA LEU A 877 22.92 -14.03 16.32
C LEU A 877 22.76 -14.22 14.80
N GLN A 878 23.80 -14.66 14.10
CA GLN A 878 23.83 -14.78 12.64
C GLN A 878 23.37 -16.16 12.13
N GLY A 879 22.69 -16.98 12.94
CA GLY A 879 22.27 -18.33 12.52
C GLY A 879 20.98 -18.38 11.69
N GLY A 880 20.03 -17.48 11.98
CA GLY A 880 18.66 -17.55 11.48
C GLY A 880 18.48 -17.36 9.96
N TYR A 881 19.48 -16.80 9.27
CA TYR A 881 19.38 -16.50 7.84
C TYR A 881 19.29 -17.75 6.95
N LEU A 882 19.73 -18.92 7.41
CA LEU A 882 19.73 -20.16 6.62
C LEU A 882 18.31 -20.73 6.41
N ASP A 883 17.37 -20.38 7.30
CA ASP A 883 16.00 -20.88 7.26
C ASP A 883 15.04 -19.90 6.55
N ARG A 884 15.58 -18.88 5.87
CA ARG A 884 14.79 -17.79 5.29
C ARG A 884 15.07 -17.62 3.80
N ASP A 885 14.06 -17.11 3.11
CA ASP A 885 14.19 -16.70 1.72
C ASP A 885 14.43 -15.21 1.63
N PHE A 886 15.43 -14.84 0.83
CA PHE A 886 15.75 -13.46 0.56
C PHE A 886 15.24 -13.04 -0.82
N PRO A 887 14.51 -11.93 -0.94
CA PRO A 887 14.06 -11.38 -2.20
C PRO A 887 15.22 -10.67 -2.91
N PHE A 888 15.87 -11.33 -3.87
CA PHE A 888 16.98 -10.74 -4.65
C PHE A 888 16.67 -10.67 -6.14
N PRO A 889 16.99 -9.57 -6.83
CA PRO A 889 17.05 -9.54 -8.29
C PRO A 889 18.30 -10.32 -8.75
N THR A 890 18.18 -11.61 -9.03
CA THR A 890 19.36 -12.48 -9.23
C THR A 890 20.16 -12.15 -10.48
N TYR A 891 19.60 -11.40 -11.44
CA TYR A 891 20.35 -10.89 -12.59
C TYR A 891 21.49 -9.92 -12.19
N MET A 892 21.46 -9.36 -10.97
CA MET A 892 22.51 -8.49 -10.43
C MET A 892 23.72 -9.25 -9.89
N TYR A 893 23.59 -10.56 -9.68
CA TYR A 893 24.58 -11.35 -8.94
C TYR A 893 25.06 -12.50 -9.82
N PRO A 894 26.34 -12.50 -10.25
CA PRO A 894 26.89 -13.62 -11.00
C PRO A 894 26.79 -14.94 -10.22
N TYR A 895 26.39 -15.99 -10.91
CA TYR A 895 26.31 -17.34 -10.37
C TYR A 895 26.56 -18.41 -11.44
N THR A 896 26.88 -19.62 -10.98
CA THR A 896 26.91 -20.82 -11.81
C THR A 896 25.89 -21.85 -11.32
N ALA A 897 25.24 -22.56 -12.23
CA ALA A 897 24.26 -23.59 -11.87
C ALA A 897 24.96 -24.86 -11.37
N GLY A 898 24.65 -25.26 -10.14
CA GLY A 898 25.12 -26.51 -9.54
C GLY A 898 24.10 -27.65 -9.61
N THR A 899 22.86 -27.39 -10.03
CA THR A 899 21.85 -28.39 -10.38
C THR A 899 21.13 -27.99 -11.66
N ALA A 900 20.42 -28.93 -12.30
CA ALA A 900 19.37 -28.57 -13.24
C ALA A 900 18.20 -27.88 -12.49
N ALA A 901 17.41 -27.07 -13.20
CA ALA A 901 16.19 -26.49 -12.64
C ALA A 901 15.12 -27.58 -12.44
N PHE A 902 14.50 -27.62 -11.26
CA PHE A 902 13.51 -28.63 -10.86
C PHE A 902 12.22 -27.98 -10.33
N GLU A 903 11.14 -28.75 -10.31
CA GLU A 903 9.84 -28.33 -9.77
C GLU A 903 9.79 -28.65 -8.28
N VAL A 904 9.49 -27.63 -7.47
CA VAL A 904 9.28 -27.73 -6.02
C VAL A 904 7.82 -28.06 -5.72
N MET A 905 6.91 -27.36 -6.38
CA MET A 905 5.47 -27.52 -6.16
C MET A 905 4.68 -27.06 -7.40
N PRO A 906 3.78 -27.89 -7.95
CA PRO A 906 2.83 -27.47 -8.96
C PRO A 906 1.64 -26.72 -8.34
N LEU A 907 1.08 -25.74 -9.07
CA LEU A 907 -0.12 -25.00 -8.69
C LEU A 907 -1.18 -25.15 -9.78
N SER A 908 -2.23 -25.91 -9.51
CA SER A 908 -3.33 -26.18 -10.45
C SER A 908 -4.41 -25.11 -10.31
N PHE A 909 -4.30 -24.00 -11.03
CA PHE A 909 -5.26 -22.89 -10.91
C PHE A 909 -6.65 -23.21 -11.49
N MET A 910 -6.80 -24.30 -12.24
CA MET A 910 -8.11 -24.82 -12.63
C MET A 910 -8.88 -25.45 -11.47
N GLU A 911 -8.22 -25.74 -10.34
CA GLU A 911 -8.82 -26.36 -9.16
C GLU A 911 -8.71 -25.42 -7.94
N PRO A 912 -9.58 -25.56 -6.92
CA PRO A 912 -9.39 -24.88 -5.65
C PRO A 912 -8.04 -25.23 -5.01
N VAL A 913 -7.56 -24.34 -4.16
CA VAL A 913 -6.32 -24.51 -3.40
C VAL A 913 -6.36 -25.81 -2.60
N ALA A 914 -5.28 -26.58 -2.70
CA ALA A 914 -5.16 -27.89 -2.08
C ALA A 914 -3.80 -28.03 -1.38
N PRO A 915 -3.72 -28.80 -0.27
CA PRO A 915 -2.45 -29.09 0.37
C PRO A 915 -1.53 -29.90 -0.55
N TYR A 916 -0.23 -29.80 -0.29
CA TYR A 916 0.78 -30.50 -1.09
C TYR A 916 1.97 -30.91 -0.22
N ASP A 917 2.35 -32.19 -0.29
CA ASP A 917 3.56 -32.70 0.34
C ASP A 917 4.42 -33.46 -0.69
N ALA A 918 5.73 -33.24 -0.65
CA ALA A 918 6.66 -33.96 -1.50
C ALA A 918 8.07 -34.00 -0.92
N ALA A 919 8.81 -35.07 -1.23
CA ALA A 919 10.24 -35.14 -1.04
C ALA A 919 10.92 -35.16 -2.42
N ILE A 920 11.86 -34.24 -2.63
CA ILE A 920 12.55 -34.05 -3.91
C ILE A 920 14.04 -34.24 -3.68
N ASN A 921 14.66 -35.04 -4.55
CA ASN A 921 16.09 -35.28 -4.56
C ASN A 921 16.65 -35.00 -5.96
N VAL A 922 17.63 -34.10 -6.05
CA VAL A 922 18.19 -33.64 -7.32
C VAL A 922 19.71 -33.84 -7.32
N PRO A 923 20.28 -34.50 -8.34
CA PRO A 923 21.73 -34.64 -8.44
C PRO A 923 22.45 -33.29 -8.50
N ILE A 924 23.52 -33.15 -7.72
CA ILE A 924 24.39 -31.98 -7.75
C ILE A 924 25.48 -32.19 -8.81
N THR A 925 25.53 -31.31 -9.79
CA THR A 925 26.44 -31.32 -10.95
C THR A 925 27.49 -30.20 -10.91
N GLY A 926 27.52 -29.41 -9.85
CA GLY A 926 28.53 -28.37 -9.61
C GLY A 926 28.44 -27.85 -8.17
N PRO A 927 29.32 -26.93 -7.74
CA PRO A 927 29.24 -26.37 -6.40
C PRO A 927 27.91 -25.64 -6.15
N VAL A 928 27.43 -25.68 -4.91
CA VAL A 928 26.18 -25.03 -4.50
C VAL A 928 26.38 -24.35 -3.14
N ASN A 929 26.08 -23.06 -3.06
CA ASN A 929 26.04 -22.27 -1.81
C ASN A 929 24.68 -21.61 -1.57
N ALA A 930 23.76 -21.67 -2.54
CA ALA A 930 22.40 -21.18 -2.41
C ALA A 930 21.45 -21.93 -3.35
N VAL A 931 20.15 -21.73 -3.14
CA VAL A 931 19.08 -22.17 -4.04
C VAL A 931 18.27 -20.95 -4.45
N ILE A 932 18.10 -20.73 -5.75
CA ILE A 932 17.21 -19.70 -6.29
C ILE A 932 15.85 -20.35 -6.54
N LEU A 933 14.76 -19.72 -6.11
CA LEU A 933 13.38 -20.11 -6.33
C LEU A 933 12.60 -19.02 -7.08
N TRP A 934 11.76 -19.44 -8.03
CA TRP A 934 10.91 -18.57 -8.84
C TRP A 934 9.60 -19.26 -9.23
N VAL A 935 8.75 -18.57 -10.00
CA VAL A 935 7.49 -19.12 -10.51
C VAL A 935 7.47 -19.10 -12.03
N GLU A 936 7.08 -20.21 -12.63
CA GLU A 936 6.75 -20.34 -14.05
C GLU A 936 5.24 -20.45 -14.20
N TYR A 937 4.66 -19.64 -15.07
CA TYR A 937 3.24 -19.62 -15.38
C TYR A 937 3.01 -20.17 -16.78
N GLN A 938 2.28 -21.27 -16.85
CA GLN A 938 1.74 -21.78 -18.11
C GLN A 938 0.38 -21.12 -18.33
N LEU A 939 0.27 -20.34 -19.39
CA LEU A 939 -0.89 -19.48 -19.62
C LEU A 939 -2.09 -20.23 -20.21
N ASP A 940 -1.84 -21.27 -21.01
CA ASP A 940 -2.88 -22.07 -21.67
C ASP A 940 -2.75 -23.58 -21.38
N ALA A 941 -3.85 -24.31 -21.51
CA ALA A 941 -3.90 -25.76 -21.27
C ALA A 941 -2.93 -26.54 -22.18
N ALA A 942 -2.70 -26.05 -23.40
CA ALA A 942 -1.81 -26.67 -24.38
C ALA A 942 -0.32 -26.40 -24.11
N GLY A 943 0.02 -25.46 -23.22
CA GLY A 943 1.40 -25.10 -22.93
C GLY A 943 2.11 -24.46 -24.12
N ARG A 944 1.42 -23.63 -24.89
CA ARG A 944 2.00 -22.86 -26.00
C ARG A 944 2.54 -21.51 -25.53
N HIS A 945 1.93 -20.94 -24.50
CA HIS A 945 2.27 -19.62 -23.98
C HIS A 945 2.74 -19.74 -22.53
N HIS A 946 3.92 -19.19 -22.23
CA HIS A 946 4.53 -19.26 -20.91
C HIS A 946 5.19 -17.93 -20.54
N VAL A 947 5.17 -17.61 -19.25
CA VAL A 947 5.91 -16.48 -18.67
C VAL A 947 6.55 -16.94 -17.35
N ALA A 948 7.67 -16.34 -16.97
CA ALA A 948 8.40 -16.76 -15.78
C ALA A 948 8.92 -15.55 -15.00
N THR A 949 9.02 -15.68 -13.68
CA THR A 949 9.75 -14.76 -12.79
C THR A 949 11.19 -15.22 -12.54
N GLY A 950 11.73 -16.00 -13.48
CA GLY A 950 13.00 -16.72 -13.35
C GLY A 950 14.24 -15.85 -13.21
N PRO A 951 15.41 -16.46 -12.97
CA PRO A 951 16.58 -15.76 -12.44
C PRO A 951 17.26 -14.77 -13.39
N SER A 952 16.90 -14.80 -14.68
CA SER A 952 17.43 -13.90 -15.72
C SER A 952 16.56 -12.67 -15.97
N VAL A 953 15.39 -12.55 -15.33
CA VAL A 953 14.46 -11.46 -15.61
C VAL A 953 14.76 -10.24 -14.75
N VAL A 954 14.57 -9.04 -15.31
CA VAL A 954 14.75 -7.75 -14.60
C VAL A 954 13.48 -7.23 -13.93
N HIS A 955 12.35 -7.88 -14.18
CA HIS A 955 11.02 -7.41 -13.78
C HIS A 955 10.42 -8.17 -12.58
N ALA A 956 11.23 -8.99 -11.91
CA ALA A 956 10.86 -9.69 -10.70
C ALA A 956 12.12 -9.98 -9.87
N LYS A 957 11.98 -9.98 -8.55
CA LYS A 957 12.94 -10.59 -7.64
C LYS A 957 12.65 -12.08 -7.50
N GLN A 958 13.67 -12.85 -7.13
CA GLN A 958 13.60 -14.29 -6.87
C GLN A 958 13.84 -14.52 -5.38
N ALA A 959 13.29 -15.61 -4.85
CA ALA A 959 13.60 -16.05 -3.50
C ALA A 959 14.95 -16.77 -3.53
N VAL A 960 15.88 -16.37 -2.66
CA VAL A 960 17.19 -17.00 -2.51
C VAL A 960 17.31 -17.59 -1.12
N ARG A 961 17.55 -18.90 -1.05
CA ARG A 961 17.88 -19.59 0.19
C ARG A 961 19.35 -19.94 0.25
N PHE A 962 20.06 -19.41 1.24
CA PHE A 962 21.48 -19.73 1.43
C PHE A 962 21.66 -21.10 2.08
N LEU A 963 22.76 -21.78 1.74
CA LEU A 963 23.15 -23.04 2.34
C LEU A 963 24.34 -22.87 3.31
N PRO A 964 24.50 -23.74 4.32
CA PRO A 964 25.62 -23.66 5.25
C PRO A 964 26.99 -23.67 4.55
N ARG A 965 27.91 -22.80 4.97
CA ARG A 965 29.25 -22.65 4.35
C ARG A 965 30.08 -23.94 4.33
N GLY A 966 29.90 -24.83 5.32
CA GLY A 966 30.56 -26.13 5.38
C GLY A 966 30.34 -26.98 4.12
N ASN A 967 29.21 -26.78 3.43
CA ASN A 967 28.89 -27.51 2.20
C ASN A 967 29.83 -27.16 1.04
N ALA A 968 30.32 -25.92 0.93
CA ALA A 968 31.18 -25.51 -0.18
C ALA A 968 32.51 -26.30 -0.21
N SER A 969 33.12 -26.56 0.95
CA SER A 969 34.37 -27.33 1.06
C SER A 969 34.16 -28.84 0.87
N THR A 970 33.09 -29.42 1.44
CA THR A 970 32.73 -30.85 1.25
C THR A 970 32.25 -31.17 -0.17
N VAL A 971 31.67 -30.20 -0.88
CA VAL A 971 31.19 -30.39 -2.26
C VAL A 971 32.36 -30.51 -3.25
N VAL A 972 33.49 -29.83 -3.03
CA VAL A 972 34.66 -29.94 -3.94
C VAL A 972 35.26 -31.35 -3.97
N GLU A 973 35.27 -32.07 -2.84
CA GLU A 973 35.76 -33.45 -2.78
C GLU A 973 34.68 -34.47 -3.21
N GLY A 974 33.41 -34.31 -2.80
CA GLY A 974 32.32 -35.22 -3.15
C GLY A 974 31.79 -35.09 -4.59
N PHE A 975 32.03 -33.95 -5.25
CA PHE A 975 31.66 -33.70 -6.64
C PHE A 975 32.39 -34.63 -7.62
N LYS A 976 33.63 -35.02 -7.31
CA LYS A 976 34.44 -35.89 -8.18
C LYS A 976 33.86 -37.30 -8.33
N ASP A 977 33.03 -37.75 -7.38
CA ASP A 977 32.46 -39.10 -7.33
C ASP A 977 30.95 -39.14 -7.62
N GLY A 978 30.30 -38.01 -7.95
CA GLY A 978 28.86 -37.97 -8.27
C GLY A 978 27.93 -38.37 -7.12
N ALA A 979 28.44 -38.35 -5.88
CA ALA A 979 27.79 -38.95 -4.72
C ALA A 979 26.94 -37.96 -3.90
N LEU A 980 26.62 -36.75 -4.39
CA LEU A 980 25.88 -35.73 -3.66
C LEU A 980 24.57 -35.35 -4.34
N GLN A 981 23.53 -35.12 -3.54
CA GLN A 981 22.21 -34.68 -3.98
C GLN A 981 21.72 -33.51 -3.13
N LEU A 982 20.97 -32.62 -3.76
CA LEU A 982 20.19 -31.59 -3.08
C LEU A 982 18.83 -32.20 -2.74
N THR A 983 18.53 -32.30 -1.46
CA THR A 983 17.30 -32.89 -0.94
C THR A 983 16.42 -31.79 -0.36
N THR A 984 15.12 -31.83 -0.62
CA THR A 984 14.14 -30.94 0.00
C THR A 984 12.86 -31.69 0.32
N ALA A 985 12.28 -31.39 1.48
CA ALA A 985 10.93 -31.77 1.84
C ALA A 985 10.06 -30.53 1.77
N VAL A 986 8.96 -30.60 1.03
CA VAL A 986 8.00 -29.52 0.82
C VAL A 986 6.71 -29.91 1.52
N ASP A 987 6.17 -29.00 2.31
CA ASP A 987 4.88 -29.14 2.98
C ASP A 987 4.09 -27.83 2.82
N PHE A 988 2.96 -27.90 2.12
CA PHE A 988 2.04 -26.80 1.93
C PHE A 988 0.73 -27.07 2.63
N GLN A 989 0.48 -26.31 3.69
CA GLN A 989 -0.72 -26.39 4.51
C GLN A 989 -1.73 -25.35 4.02
N ALA A 990 -2.55 -25.76 3.04
CA ALA A 990 -3.50 -24.88 2.36
C ALA A 990 -4.53 -24.21 3.29
N ALA A 991 -4.89 -24.83 4.41
CA ALA A 991 -5.83 -24.25 5.38
C ALA A 991 -5.21 -23.10 6.19
N GLU A 992 -3.88 -23.06 6.29
CA GLU A 992 -3.14 -22.09 7.11
C GLU A 992 -2.39 -21.04 6.28
N GLY A 993 -2.32 -21.20 4.95
CA GLY A 993 -1.52 -20.29 4.13
C GLY A 993 -0.02 -20.52 4.22
N VAL A 994 0.43 -21.62 4.81
CA VAL A 994 1.84 -21.87 5.15
C VAL A 994 2.50 -22.81 4.14
N LEU A 995 3.59 -22.35 3.52
CA LEU A 995 4.48 -23.15 2.68
C LEU A 995 5.83 -23.31 3.38
N SER A 996 6.18 -24.54 3.71
CA SER A 996 7.44 -24.90 4.35
C SER A 996 8.29 -25.75 3.41
N TYR A 997 9.57 -25.43 3.33
CA TYR A 997 10.56 -26.27 2.68
C TYR A 997 11.92 -26.04 3.35
N ALA A 998 12.86 -26.99 3.18
CA ALA A 998 14.24 -26.84 3.62
C ALA A 998 15.17 -27.58 2.66
N PHE A 999 16.25 -26.93 2.22
CA PHE A 999 17.22 -27.53 1.31
C PHE A 999 18.43 -28.03 2.07
N GLN A 1000 18.84 -29.27 1.80
CA GLN A 1000 20.01 -29.88 2.41
C GLN A 1000 20.87 -30.57 1.34
N VAL A 1001 22.18 -30.56 1.54
CA VAL A 1001 23.12 -31.35 0.72
C VAL A 1001 23.37 -32.66 1.43
N ALA A 1002 22.98 -33.77 0.80
CA ALA A 1002 23.14 -35.11 1.35
C ALA A 1002 23.98 -35.98 0.42
N LYS A 1003 24.60 -37.03 0.98
CA LYS A 1003 25.17 -38.10 0.15
C LYS A 1003 24.04 -38.89 -0.49
N SER A 1004 24.17 -39.17 -1.79
CA SER A 1004 23.31 -40.10 -2.51
C SER A 1004 23.35 -41.43 -1.75
N SER A 1005 22.20 -41.88 -1.25
CA SER A 1005 22.07 -43.26 -0.81
C SER A 1005 22.36 -44.14 -2.03
N ALA A 1006 23.37 -45.01 -1.94
CA ALA A 1006 23.54 -46.07 -2.91
C ALA A 1006 22.27 -46.94 -2.86
N PHE A 1007 21.64 -47.15 -4.02
CA PHE A 1007 20.59 -48.15 -4.19
C PHE A 1007 21.10 -49.55 -3.83
#